data_AF-A0AAV7C348-F1
#
_entry.id   AF-A0AAV7C348-F1
#
_cell.length_a   1.000
_cell.length_b   1.000
_cell.length_c   1.000
_cell.angle_alpha   90.00
_cell.angle_beta   90.00
_cell.angle_gamma   90.00
#
_symmetry.space_group_name_H-M   'P 1'
#
loop_
_entity.id
_entity.type
_entity.pdbx_description
1 polymer ?
#
loop_
_entity_poly.entity_id
_entity_poly.type
_entity_poly.pdbx_seq_one_letter_code
_entity_poly.pdbx_strand_id
1 'polypeptide(L)'
;MDIRGFCQSWKWQVVCSFLLCSWGWVSGQLRYSIVEESDPGTLVGNVAQDLGIKRADLSQRRIHLRSDKYQKYFTVNQANGGLSVKERIDRERLCGSSPRCLLQLEVVAENPVQLYSLEIEILDINDNSPTFSSDEQIIEITELVTSPGSQFSLDKAQDLDVGVNGVSQYTLNTNPYFSLSVKNRKDGTLIPQLILEKVLDREEKQEHNLILTAIDGGEPARSGSCRIRIVVLDINDNPPVFNQSLYKISIRENLPLKTVILTLNATDQDDGANGEIEFSFDGHTSESAREIFPLNEQNGQIYINGLVDFEEKNFYELYIIGKDKGFPKLKGRCVVQVEVEDVNDNTPEISFTSKTKEVPENAPIGSVVGFITVRDKDSGKNGEIRLDVSPGLPFTCQPMSQRYALVTSGPLDREKLSQYTITLTASDLGSPSLSSHITISLNISDVNDNPPAFLHNVYNAFIAENNEAGRLLCTVSAGDPDEGANANLIYSIAESHIHGSPVSSFVYINSETGNIYAQRSFDYEQFQVLHITARVEDSGSPKLSSNVSVFIFILDTNDNSPTILYPENTGEATAQETIPRSAAAGYLVSKVSAVDVDSGHNAWLLYSLLQSASPALFHISEYTGEVRTLRGLHETDNTEQRLVVVVRDHGEPSLTTTTTIIVNILDTVVQENPKSQDFLTNAKSTPDLTLYLIVSLVAISAVFLVTFPILLVRCL
;
A
#
# COMPACT_ATOMS: atom_id res chain seq x y z
N MET A 1 49.14 -80.96 -40.08
CA MET A 1 49.48 -82.18 -40.84
C MET A 1 49.38 -83.31 -39.84
N ASP A 2 48.58 -84.36 -40.01
CA ASP A 2 47.81 -84.79 -41.16
C ASP A 2 46.72 -85.76 -40.68
N ILE A 3 45.62 -85.79 -41.42
CA ILE A 3 44.59 -86.83 -41.35
C ILE A 3 45.09 -88.07 -42.12
N ARG A 4 44.90 -89.27 -41.56
CA ARG A 4 44.68 -90.61 -42.18
C ARG A 4 44.98 -91.64 -41.07
N GLY A 5 44.10 -92.55 -40.63
CA GLY A 5 43.18 -93.39 -41.37
C GLY A 5 43.86 -94.72 -41.69
N PHE A 6 43.64 -95.77 -40.89
CA PHE A 6 43.23 -97.15 -41.29
C PHE A 6 43.39 -98.18 -40.15
N CYS A 7 42.49 -99.16 -40.21
CA CYS A 7 42.29 -100.30 -39.32
C CYS A 7 43.16 -101.51 -39.73
N GLN A 8 43.73 -102.27 -38.78
CA GLN A 8 43.66 -103.75 -38.72
C GLN A 8 44.52 -104.36 -37.60
N SER A 9 43.96 -105.43 -37.01
CA SER A 9 44.55 -106.31 -36.00
C SER A 9 45.60 -107.27 -36.56
N TRP A 10 46.63 -107.64 -35.77
CA TRP A 10 46.91 -109.05 -35.37
C TRP A 10 48.21 -109.26 -34.56
N LYS A 11 48.05 -110.09 -33.52
CA LYS A 11 48.88 -111.22 -33.02
C LYS A 11 50.29 -111.03 -32.44
N TRP A 12 50.41 -111.60 -31.24
CA TRP A 12 51.59 -112.09 -30.52
C TRP A 12 52.53 -112.95 -31.37
N GLN A 13 53.84 -112.87 -31.09
CA GLN A 13 54.71 -114.05 -31.09
C GLN A 13 55.95 -113.89 -30.21
N VAL A 14 56.16 -114.94 -29.41
CA VAL A 14 57.32 -115.24 -28.55
C VAL A 14 58.51 -115.66 -29.41
N VAL A 15 59.72 -115.21 -29.07
CA VAL A 15 60.96 -115.89 -29.47
C VAL A 15 61.82 -116.12 -28.23
N CYS A 16 62.05 -117.40 -27.95
CA CYS A 16 62.97 -117.93 -26.97
C CYS A 16 64.21 -118.43 -27.72
N SER A 17 65.42 -118.10 -27.26
CA SER A 17 66.61 -118.92 -27.53
C SER A 17 67.71 -118.66 -26.51
N PHE A 18 68.06 -119.75 -25.84
CA PHE A 18 69.21 -119.95 -24.95
C PHE A 18 70.53 -119.82 -25.71
N LEU A 19 71.59 -119.32 -25.06
CA LEU A 19 72.76 -120.12 -24.62
C LEU A 19 73.95 -119.26 -24.15
N LEU A 20 74.45 -119.69 -22.98
CA LEU A 20 75.84 -119.79 -22.52
C LEU A 20 76.58 -118.58 -21.90
N CYS A 21 76.89 -118.80 -20.62
CA CYS A 21 77.71 -118.05 -19.69
C CYS A 21 79.22 -118.02 -20.02
N SER A 22 79.91 -116.95 -19.61
CA SER A 22 81.10 -117.04 -18.73
C SER A 22 81.54 -115.68 -18.15
N TRP A 23 81.27 -115.55 -16.85
CA TRP A 23 82.07 -114.98 -15.74
C TRP A 23 82.80 -113.62 -15.88
N GLY A 24 82.40 -112.66 -15.02
CA GLY A 24 83.27 -111.57 -14.55
C GLY A 24 82.57 -110.43 -13.81
N TRP A 25 82.56 -110.50 -12.47
CA TRP A 25 82.35 -109.41 -11.48
C TRP A 25 81.00 -108.66 -11.48
N VAL A 26 80.06 -109.14 -10.66
CA VAL A 26 78.89 -108.36 -10.20
C VAL A 26 79.30 -107.58 -8.94
N SER A 27 79.43 -106.25 -9.04
CA SER A 27 79.42 -105.36 -7.87
C SER A 27 77.96 -105.16 -7.46
N GLY A 28 77.51 -105.85 -6.42
CA GLY A 28 76.15 -105.72 -5.92
C GLY A 28 75.95 -104.37 -5.22
N GLN A 29 75.28 -103.43 -5.88
CA GLN A 29 74.75 -102.24 -5.23
C GLN A 29 73.43 -102.61 -4.56
N LEU A 30 73.35 -102.43 -3.25
CA LEU A 30 72.12 -102.65 -2.49
C LEU A 30 71.28 -101.38 -2.54
N ARG A 31 69.98 -101.56 -2.81
CA ARG A 31 68.98 -100.49 -2.77
C ARG A 31 67.82 -100.92 -1.92
N TYR A 32 67.54 -100.15 -0.87
CA TYR A 32 66.32 -100.27 -0.11
C TYR A 32 65.55 -98.96 -0.12
N SER A 33 64.29 -99.05 0.25
CA SER A 33 63.47 -97.89 0.54
C SER A 33 62.81 -98.08 1.89
N ILE A 34 62.65 -96.99 2.62
CA ILE A 34 61.91 -96.96 3.89
C ILE A 34 61.12 -95.66 3.94
N VAL A 35 59.89 -95.73 4.45
CA VAL A 35 59.11 -94.52 4.72
C VAL A 35 59.73 -93.78 5.89
N GLU A 36 59.74 -92.46 5.83
CA GLU A 36 60.17 -91.65 6.96
C GLU A 36 59.25 -91.83 8.18
N GLU A 37 59.65 -91.25 9.30
CA GLU A 37 58.94 -91.31 10.58
C GLU A 37 58.67 -92.74 11.12
N SER A 38 59.25 -93.76 10.47
CA SER A 38 59.23 -95.17 10.88
C SER A 38 59.75 -95.35 12.30
N ASP A 39 59.08 -96.22 13.07
CA ASP A 39 59.46 -96.52 14.45
C ASP A 39 60.88 -97.12 14.52
N PRO A 40 61.68 -96.75 15.54
CA PRO A 40 62.95 -97.42 15.81
C PRO A 40 62.78 -98.94 15.95
N GLY A 41 63.61 -99.71 15.23
CA GLY A 41 63.54 -101.16 15.12
C GLY A 41 62.83 -101.67 13.86
N THR A 42 62.19 -100.79 13.07
CA THR A 42 61.57 -101.15 11.79
C THR A 42 62.59 -101.76 10.84
N LEU A 43 62.29 -102.93 10.29
CA LEU A 43 63.17 -103.64 9.36
C LEU A 43 63.09 -102.98 7.97
N VAL A 44 64.22 -102.47 7.48
CA VAL A 44 64.38 -101.86 6.15
C VAL A 44 64.65 -102.93 5.08
N GLY A 45 65.42 -103.95 5.42
CA GLY A 45 65.80 -105.03 4.51
C GLY A 45 66.76 -106.01 5.16
N ASN A 46 67.08 -107.12 4.49
CA ASN A 46 68.06 -108.07 4.99
C ASN A 46 69.33 -108.05 4.12
N VAL A 47 70.30 -107.24 4.57
CA VAL A 47 71.57 -107.02 3.89
C VAL A 47 72.36 -108.32 3.72
N ALA A 48 72.34 -109.21 4.72
CA ALA A 48 73.06 -110.48 4.61
C ALA A 48 72.46 -111.39 3.54
N GLN A 49 71.13 -111.50 3.52
CA GLN A 49 70.39 -112.33 2.57
C GLN A 49 70.63 -111.84 1.14
N ASP A 50 70.52 -110.52 0.91
CA ASP A 50 70.62 -109.95 -0.43
C ASP A 50 72.06 -109.94 -0.97
N LEU A 51 73.06 -109.97 -0.07
CA LEU A 51 74.48 -110.18 -0.42
C LEU A 51 74.85 -111.67 -0.55
N GLY A 52 73.91 -112.59 -0.33
CA GLY A 52 74.14 -114.04 -0.40
C GLY A 52 75.02 -114.61 0.72
N ILE A 53 75.14 -113.90 1.85
CA ILE A 53 75.91 -114.35 3.02
C ILE A 53 75.04 -115.34 3.82
N LYS A 54 75.47 -116.60 3.91
CA LYS A 54 74.72 -117.63 4.63
C LYS A 54 74.65 -117.30 6.12
N ARG A 55 73.52 -117.61 6.75
CA ARG A 55 73.27 -117.32 8.17
C ARG A 55 74.34 -117.91 9.12
N ALA A 56 74.92 -119.05 8.77
CA ALA A 56 76.00 -119.69 9.53
C ALA A 56 77.32 -118.86 9.52
N ASP A 57 77.52 -118.03 8.51
CA ASP A 57 78.76 -117.28 8.30
C ASP A 57 78.71 -115.87 8.93
N LEU A 58 77.53 -115.40 9.36
CA LEU A 58 77.34 -114.02 9.80
C LEU A 58 78.16 -113.62 11.03
N SER A 59 78.29 -114.53 12.01
CA SER A 59 79.10 -114.29 13.21
C SER A 59 80.59 -114.18 12.91
N GLN A 60 81.08 -114.80 11.83
CA GLN A 60 82.46 -114.67 11.36
C GLN A 60 82.67 -113.41 10.50
N ARG A 61 81.62 -113.00 9.78
CA ARG A 61 81.64 -111.90 8.80
C ARG A 61 81.47 -110.50 9.41
N ARG A 62 81.06 -110.37 10.68
CA ARG A 62 80.97 -109.10 11.45
C ARG A 62 80.44 -107.91 10.63
N ILE A 63 79.24 -108.06 10.07
CA ILE A 63 78.67 -107.03 9.18
C ILE A 63 78.36 -105.76 9.99
N HIS A 64 78.85 -104.61 9.55
CA HIS A 64 78.51 -103.30 10.14
C HIS A 64 78.34 -102.21 9.08
N LEU A 65 77.65 -101.14 9.47
CA LEU A 65 77.44 -99.96 8.63
C LEU A 65 78.52 -98.93 8.86
N ARG A 66 78.97 -98.32 7.77
CA ARG A 66 79.87 -97.16 7.77
C ARG A 66 79.20 -96.00 7.03
N SER A 67 79.06 -94.86 7.71
CA SER A 67 78.62 -93.59 7.11
C SER A 67 78.96 -92.45 8.07
N ASP A 68 79.57 -91.37 7.58
CA ASP A 68 79.92 -90.20 8.42
C ASP A 68 78.69 -89.39 8.85
N LYS A 69 77.55 -89.53 8.15
CA LYS A 69 76.34 -88.72 8.38
C LYS A 69 75.13 -89.53 8.85
N TYR A 70 74.96 -90.76 8.37
CA TYR A 70 73.69 -91.49 8.50
C TYR A 70 73.74 -92.69 9.44
N GLN A 71 74.89 -92.98 10.06
CA GLN A 71 75.06 -94.11 10.99
C GLN A 71 74.19 -94.01 12.26
N LYS A 72 73.67 -92.80 12.58
CA LYS A 72 72.71 -92.63 13.69
C LYS A 72 71.30 -93.14 13.37
N TYR A 73 70.91 -93.19 12.09
CA TYR A 73 69.56 -93.55 11.67
C TYR A 73 69.38 -95.05 11.41
N PHE A 74 70.45 -95.79 11.16
CA PHE A 74 70.38 -97.21 10.78
C PHE A 74 71.31 -98.08 11.60
N THR A 75 70.91 -99.32 11.83
CA THR A 75 71.74 -100.36 12.43
C THR A 75 71.54 -101.70 11.72
N VAL A 76 72.62 -102.49 11.61
CA VAL A 76 72.56 -103.85 11.05
C VAL A 76 72.76 -104.84 12.19
N ASN A 77 71.82 -105.76 12.33
CA ASN A 77 71.90 -106.83 13.32
C ASN A 77 72.88 -107.91 12.85
N GLN A 78 73.98 -108.08 13.60
CA GLN A 78 75.06 -109.00 13.26
C GLN A 78 74.65 -110.49 13.31
N ALA A 79 73.58 -110.84 14.01
CA ALA A 79 73.13 -112.23 14.16
C ALA A 79 72.25 -112.73 12.98
N ASN A 80 71.55 -111.81 12.30
CA ASN A 80 70.59 -112.18 11.25
C ASN A 80 70.69 -111.33 9.97
N GLY A 81 71.55 -110.31 9.95
CA GLY A 81 71.78 -109.44 8.79
C GLY A 81 70.69 -108.41 8.51
N GLY A 82 69.70 -108.29 9.39
CA GLY A 82 68.61 -107.33 9.24
C GLY A 82 69.09 -105.89 9.43
N LEU A 83 68.88 -105.04 8.44
CA LEU A 83 69.02 -103.59 8.52
C LEU A 83 67.74 -103.03 9.12
N SER A 84 67.85 -102.27 10.19
CA SER A 84 66.72 -101.67 10.90
C SER A 84 66.97 -100.20 11.22
N VAL A 85 65.87 -99.45 11.35
CA VAL A 85 65.88 -98.05 11.77
C VAL A 85 66.34 -97.96 13.24
N LYS A 86 67.23 -97.02 13.55
CA LYS A 86 67.78 -96.80 14.89
C LYS A 86 67.21 -95.55 15.56
N GLU A 87 67.05 -94.48 14.80
CA GLU A 87 66.42 -93.22 15.23
C GLU A 87 65.40 -92.81 14.17
N ARG A 88 64.34 -92.11 14.60
CA ARG A 88 63.31 -91.61 13.70
C ARG A 88 63.92 -90.68 12.64
N ILE A 89 63.49 -90.86 11.40
CA ILE A 89 64.02 -90.18 10.23
C ILE A 89 62.98 -89.15 9.80
N ASP A 90 63.37 -87.88 9.81
CA ASP A 90 62.59 -86.74 9.33
C ASP A 90 63.25 -86.31 8.00
N ARG A 91 62.52 -86.50 6.90
CA ARG A 91 63.01 -86.28 5.54
C ARG A 91 63.12 -84.79 5.24
N GLU A 92 62.18 -83.97 5.70
CA GLU A 92 62.14 -82.52 5.47
C GLU A 92 63.39 -81.86 6.02
N ARG A 93 63.87 -82.32 7.18
CA ARG A 93 65.11 -81.83 7.79
C ARG A 93 66.37 -82.31 7.07
N LEU A 94 66.36 -83.52 6.53
CA LEU A 94 67.54 -84.11 5.87
C LEU A 94 67.72 -83.64 4.43
N CYS A 95 66.62 -83.54 3.71
CA CYS A 95 66.58 -83.38 2.26
C CYS A 95 65.79 -82.14 1.81
N GLY A 96 65.07 -81.46 2.70
CA GLY A 96 64.26 -80.28 2.38
C GLY A 96 63.27 -80.56 1.26
N SER A 97 63.12 -79.61 0.34
CA SER A 97 62.26 -79.73 -0.84
C SER A 97 62.86 -80.55 -1.99
N SER A 98 63.88 -81.37 -1.75
CA SER A 98 64.49 -82.22 -2.79
C SER A 98 63.52 -83.34 -3.20
N PRO A 99 63.29 -83.57 -4.52
CA PRO A 99 62.33 -84.57 -5.00
C PRO A 99 62.75 -86.02 -4.74
N ARG A 100 64.02 -86.28 -4.43
CA ARG A 100 64.53 -87.59 -4.01
C ARG A 100 65.44 -87.44 -2.81
N CYS A 101 65.21 -88.26 -1.80
CA CYS A 101 66.03 -88.30 -0.58
C CYS A 101 66.81 -89.62 -0.53
N LEU A 102 68.00 -89.63 -1.13
CA LEU A 102 68.86 -90.81 -1.22
C LEU A 102 69.99 -90.72 -0.18
N LEU A 103 69.96 -91.60 0.80
CA LEU A 103 71.01 -91.73 1.80
C LEU A 103 72.02 -92.78 1.34
N GLN A 104 73.28 -92.38 1.20
CA GLN A 104 74.37 -93.26 0.81
C GLN A 104 75.13 -93.76 2.06
N LEU A 105 75.14 -95.08 2.24
CA LEU A 105 75.85 -95.79 3.29
C LEU A 105 76.74 -96.88 2.67
N GLU A 106 77.70 -97.37 3.44
CA GLU A 106 78.52 -98.51 3.08
C GLU A 106 78.28 -99.64 4.08
N VAL A 107 78.13 -100.86 3.57
CA VAL A 107 78.11 -102.08 4.38
C VAL A 107 79.48 -102.72 4.28
N VAL A 108 80.11 -102.96 5.43
CA VAL A 108 81.39 -103.65 5.53
C VAL A 108 81.15 -105.06 6.07
N ALA A 109 81.59 -106.07 5.32
CA ALA A 109 81.68 -107.45 5.79
C ALA A 109 83.15 -107.83 5.94
N GLU A 110 83.58 -108.26 7.11
CA GLU A 110 84.97 -108.61 7.41
C GLU A 110 85.24 -110.11 7.15
N ASN A 111 86.50 -110.50 6.93
CA ASN A 111 86.96 -111.89 6.78
C ASN A 111 86.29 -112.72 5.64
N PRO A 112 86.65 -112.48 4.35
CA PRO A 112 87.49 -111.40 3.83
C PRO A 112 86.74 -110.06 3.79
N VAL A 113 87.49 -108.95 3.93
CA VAL A 113 86.94 -107.60 3.90
C VAL A 113 86.33 -107.31 2.53
N GLN A 114 85.02 -107.04 2.50
CA GLN A 114 84.26 -106.66 1.32
C GLN A 114 83.41 -105.45 1.65
N LEU A 115 83.40 -104.49 0.73
CA LEU A 115 82.65 -103.23 0.84
C LEU A 115 81.50 -103.27 -0.17
N TYR A 116 80.29 -102.97 0.30
CA TYR A 116 79.11 -102.87 -0.54
C TYR A 116 78.48 -101.49 -0.40
N SER A 117 78.15 -100.88 -1.54
CA SER A 117 77.41 -99.62 -1.56
C SER A 117 75.93 -99.89 -1.25
N LEU A 118 75.39 -99.15 -0.29
CA LEU A 118 74.01 -99.21 0.15
C LEU A 118 73.35 -97.85 -0.05
N GLU A 119 72.37 -97.79 -0.95
CA GLU A 119 71.49 -96.63 -1.08
C GLU A 119 70.16 -96.92 -0.39
N ILE A 120 69.75 -96.02 0.49
CA ILE A 120 68.43 -96.06 1.12
C ILE A 120 67.66 -94.83 0.64
N GLU A 121 66.60 -95.06 -0.13
CA GLU A 121 65.65 -94.01 -0.51
C GLU A 121 64.66 -93.82 0.63
N ILE A 122 64.66 -92.61 1.21
CA ILE A 122 63.65 -92.22 2.19
C ILE A 122 62.41 -91.78 1.40
N LEU A 123 61.33 -92.52 1.60
CA LEU A 123 60.03 -92.23 1.01
C LEU A 123 59.30 -91.24 1.89
N ASP A 124 58.81 -90.18 1.26
CA ASP A 124 58.03 -89.09 1.85
C ASP A 124 56.67 -89.59 2.35
N ILE A 125 56.22 -89.11 3.51
CA ILE A 125 54.85 -89.30 4.01
C ILE A 125 54.14 -87.96 4.12
N ASN A 126 52.81 -87.95 4.12
CA ASN A 126 52.02 -86.73 4.23
C ASN A 126 51.89 -86.25 5.70
N ASP A 127 53.00 -85.89 6.35
CA ASP A 127 53.03 -85.48 7.76
C ASP A 127 53.10 -83.95 7.98
N ASN A 128 53.29 -83.16 6.92
CA ASN A 128 53.09 -81.72 6.94
C ASN A 128 51.72 -81.36 6.34
N SER A 129 51.41 -80.06 6.28
CA SER A 129 50.15 -79.58 5.71
C SER A 129 50.42 -78.25 5.03
N PRO A 130 49.63 -77.90 3.99
CA PRO A 130 49.77 -76.61 3.35
C PRO A 130 49.59 -75.46 4.35
N THR A 131 50.52 -74.50 4.36
CA THR A 131 50.45 -73.32 5.24
C THR A 131 50.64 -72.03 4.45
N PHE A 132 49.92 -70.98 4.83
CA PHE A 132 50.11 -69.64 4.28
C PHE A 132 51.03 -68.82 5.18
N SER A 133 51.75 -67.85 4.61
CA SER A 133 52.63 -66.94 5.38
C SER A 133 51.87 -66.03 6.33
N SER A 134 50.59 -65.75 6.03
CA SER A 134 49.71 -64.87 6.79
C SER A 134 48.32 -65.50 6.91
N ASP A 135 47.65 -65.31 8.05
CA ASP A 135 46.27 -65.77 8.26
C ASP A 135 45.23 -64.95 7.47
N GLU A 136 45.61 -63.72 7.07
CA GLU A 136 44.78 -62.80 6.29
C GLU A 136 45.61 -62.10 5.20
N GLN A 137 45.01 -61.96 4.02
CA GLN A 137 45.50 -61.17 2.89
C GLN A 137 44.50 -60.05 2.60
N ILE A 138 44.97 -58.81 2.54
CA ILE A 138 44.15 -57.65 2.20
C ILE A 138 44.39 -57.26 0.75
N ILE A 139 43.32 -57.12 -0.02
CA ILE A 139 43.36 -56.66 -1.40
C ILE A 139 42.46 -55.43 -1.52
N GLU A 140 43.03 -54.33 -2.00
CA GLU A 140 42.29 -53.11 -2.27
C GLU A 140 41.95 -53.05 -3.77
N ILE A 141 40.66 -52.91 -4.08
CA ILE A 141 40.18 -52.88 -5.46
C ILE A 141 39.29 -51.66 -5.62
N THR A 142 39.61 -50.78 -6.57
CA THR A 142 38.73 -49.67 -6.93
C THR A 142 37.49 -50.18 -7.63
N GLU A 143 36.31 -49.69 -7.25
CA GLU A 143 35.09 -49.90 -8.02
C GLU A 143 35.21 -49.29 -9.43
N LEU A 144 34.40 -49.74 -10.38
CA LEU A 144 34.33 -49.26 -11.79
C LEU A 144 35.59 -49.32 -12.68
N VAL A 145 36.78 -48.97 -12.20
CA VAL A 145 38.05 -49.02 -12.97
C VAL A 145 38.48 -50.46 -13.22
N THR A 146 38.15 -51.36 -12.29
CA THR A 146 38.45 -52.78 -12.43
C THR A 146 37.36 -53.46 -13.23
N SER A 147 37.68 -53.88 -14.46
CA SER A 147 36.74 -54.63 -15.30
C SER A 147 36.70 -56.12 -14.93
N PRO A 148 35.56 -56.80 -15.15
CA PRO A 148 35.48 -58.25 -15.10
C PRO A 148 36.58 -58.91 -15.96
N GLY A 149 37.23 -59.93 -15.41
CA GLY A 149 38.40 -60.60 -15.96
C GLY A 149 39.74 -60.12 -15.38
N SER A 150 39.75 -59.05 -14.59
CA SER A 150 40.95 -58.57 -13.89
C SER A 150 41.49 -59.61 -12.91
N GLN A 151 42.82 -59.76 -12.88
CA GLN A 151 43.52 -60.79 -12.11
C GLN A 151 44.33 -60.16 -10.97
N PHE A 152 44.14 -60.67 -9.76
CA PHE A 152 44.89 -60.26 -8.56
C PHE A 152 45.72 -61.43 -8.07
N SER A 153 47.00 -61.18 -7.80
CA SER A 153 47.90 -62.21 -7.28
C SER A 153 47.54 -62.52 -5.83
N LEU A 154 47.45 -63.81 -5.50
CA LEU A 154 47.26 -64.29 -4.13
C LEU A 154 48.55 -64.92 -3.64
N ASP A 155 48.81 -64.88 -2.33
CA ASP A 155 49.96 -65.59 -1.78
C ASP A 155 49.72 -67.11 -1.91
N LYS A 156 50.77 -67.83 -2.32
CA LYS A 156 50.75 -69.29 -2.39
C LYS A 156 50.92 -69.90 -1.00
N ALA A 157 50.29 -71.04 -0.77
CA ALA A 157 50.61 -71.90 0.35
C ALA A 157 51.95 -72.62 0.12
N GLN A 158 52.63 -72.94 1.21
CA GLN A 158 53.84 -73.73 1.24
C GLN A 158 53.56 -75.03 1.98
N ASP A 159 53.96 -76.13 1.37
CA ASP A 159 53.99 -77.45 1.99
C ASP A 159 55.44 -77.93 2.01
N LEU A 160 55.85 -78.57 3.10
CA LEU A 160 57.21 -79.08 3.27
C LEU A 160 57.38 -80.45 2.60
N ASP A 161 56.27 -81.16 2.39
CA ASP A 161 56.22 -82.46 1.73
C ASP A 161 56.41 -82.30 0.21
N VAL A 162 56.87 -83.37 -0.46
CA VAL A 162 57.28 -83.30 -1.88
C VAL A 162 56.47 -84.25 -2.77
N GLY A 163 56.44 -83.95 -4.07
CA GLY A 163 55.75 -84.81 -5.03
C GLY A 163 54.24 -84.75 -4.85
N VAL A 164 53.60 -85.90 -4.59
CA VAL A 164 52.13 -85.99 -4.45
C VAL A 164 51.62 -85.44 -3.12
N ASN A 165 52.46 -85.43 -2.07
CA ASN A 165 52.08 -84.92 -0.75
C ASN A 165 52.25 -83.40 -0.62
N GLY A 166 52.83 -82.74 -1.64
CA GLY A 166 52.85 -81.27 -1.68
C GLY A 166 51.49 -80.68 -2.10
N VAL A 167 51.40 -79.34 -2.12
CA VAL A 167 50.18 -78.63 -2.54
C VAL A 167 49.73 -79.06 -3.93
N SER A 168 48.54 -79.67 -4.00
CA SER A 168 47.96 -80.24 -5.22
C SER A 168 46.85 -79.38 -5.81
N GLN A 169 46.12 -78.66 -4.96
CA GLN A 169 44.94 -77.90 -5.36
C GLN A 169 44.73 -76.67 -4.48
N TYR A 170 44.20 -75.60 -5.09
CA TYR A 170 43.59 -74.49 -4.36
C TYR A 170 42.10 -74.45 -4.62
N THR A 171 41.34 -74.10 -3.59
CA THR A 171 39.90 -73.86 -3.66
C THR A 171 39.55 -72.53 -3.01
N LEU A 172 38.53 -71.87 -3.52
CA LEU A 172 38.00 -70.62 -3.00
C LEU A 172 36.53 -70.86 -2.60
N ASN A 173 36.09 -70.27 -1.50
CA ASN A 173 34.69 -70.33 -1.11
C ASN A 173 33.78 -69.72 -2.20
N THR A 174 32.62 -70.35 -2.42
CA THR A 174 31.65 -69.92 -3.43
C THR A 174 31.14 -68.52 -3.15
N ASN A 175 31.25 -67.64 -4.14
CA ASN A 175 30.75 -66.27 -4.10
C ASN A 175 30.47 -65.78 -5.54
N PRO A 176 29.62 -64.76 -5.74
CA PRO A 176 29.22 -64.34 -7.08
C PRO A 176 30.16 -63.31 -7.74
N TYR A 177 31.15 -62.76 -7.02
CA TYR A 177 31.99 -61.65 -7.50
C TYR A 177 33.38 -62.11 -7.93
N PHE A 178 33.90 -63.18 -7.35
CA PHE A 178 35.28 -63.62 -7.51
C PHE A 178 35.37 -65.10 -7.79
N SER A 179 36.21 -65.46 -8.76
CA SER A 179 36.60 -66.84 -9.04
C SER A 179 38.10 -67.04 -8.83
N LEU A 180 38.53 -68.29 -8.77
CA LEU A 180 39.93 -68.65 -8.57
C LEU A 180 40.50 -69.23 -9.87
N SER A 181 41.64 -68.70 -10.28
CA SER A 181 42.46 -69.26 -11.36
C SER A 181 43.81 -69.68 -10.82
N VAL A 182 44.22 -70.91 -11.14
CA VAL A 182 45.49 -71.47 -10.67
C VAL A 182 46.40 -71.67 -11.87
N LYS A 183 47.53 -70.94 -11.89
CA LYS A 183 48.56 -71.09 -12.92
C LYS A 183 49.61 -72.09 -12.45
N ASN A 184 49.92 -73.08 -13.29
CA ASN A 184 51.00 -74.00 -13.03
C ASN A 184 52.29 -73.49 -13.66
N ARG A 185 53.33 -73.29 -12.84
CA ARG A 185 54.65 -72.87 -13.30
C ARG A 185 55.42 -74.08 -13.85
N LYS A 186 56.44 -73.83 -14.68
CA LYS A 186 57.27 -74.90 -15.29
C LYS A 186 57.94 -75.85 -14.27
N ASP A 187 58.09 -75.41 -13.03
CA ASP A 187 58.65 -76.17 -11.91
C ASP A 187 57.60 -77.01 -11.15
N GLY A 188 56.32 -76.99 -11.58
CA GLY A 188 55.21 -77.68 -10.92
C GLY A 188 54.53 -76.87 -9.81
N THR A 189 55.03 -75.67 -9.48
CA THR A 189 54.42 -74.83 -8.44
C THR A 189 53.10 -74.25 -8.91
N LEU A 190 52.05 -74.42 -8.09
CA LEU A 190 50.75 -73.82 -8.30
C LEU A 190 50.70 -72.39 -7.74
N ILE A 191 50.29 -71.43 -8.57
CA ILE A 191 50.16 -70.01 -8.22
C ILE A 191 48.68 -69.63 -8.28
N PRO A 192 48.02 -69.35 -7.14
CA PRO A 192 46.64 -68.91 -7.12
C PRO A 192 46.52 -67.44 -7.54
N GLN A 193 45.47 -67.13 -8.30
CA GLN A 193 45.10 -65.79 -8.72
C GLN A 193 43.59 -65.62 -8.56
N LEU A 194 43.18 -64.50 -7.98
CA LEU A 194 41.78 -64.12 -7.87
C LEU A 194 41.35 -63.44 -9.18
N ILE A 195 40.21 -63.82 -9.73
CA ILE A 195 39.62 -63.18 -10.90
C ILE A 195 38.33 -62.48 -10.48
N LEU A 196 38.18 -61.21 -10.86
CA LEU A 196 36.92 -60.48 -10.72
C LEU A 196 35.93 -60.91 -11.82
N GLU A 197 34.76 -61.41 -11.46
CA GLU A 197 33.72 -61.88 -12.40
C GLU A 197 32.60 -60.87 -12.59
N LYS A 198 32.25 -60.13 -11.53
CA LYS A 198 31.20 -59.09 -11.55
C LYS A 198 31.81 -57.76 -11.13
N VAL A 199 31.38 -56.66 -11.75
CA VAL A 199 31.74 -55.31 -11.30
C VAL A 199 31.40 -55.12 -9.82
N LEU A 200 32.30 -54.41 -9.12
CA LEU A 200 32.13 -54.01 -7.73
C LEU A 200 31.45 -52.64 -7.68
N ASP A 201 30.71 -52.44 -6.61
CA ASP A 201 29.94 -51.25 -6.27
C ASP A 201 30.06 -51.12 -4.75
N ARG A 202 30.72 -50.05 -4.29
CA ARG A 202 31.04 -49.83 -2.89
C ARG A 202 29.78 -49.45 -2.12
N GLU A 203 28.89 -48.65 -2.71
CA GLU A 203 27.59 -48.25 -2.17
C GLU A 203 26.68 -49.47 -1.93
N GLU A 204 26.76 -50.49 -2.81
CA GLU A 204 26.13 -51.79 -2.58
C GLU A 204 26.85 -52.59 -1.48
N LYS A 205 28.19 -52.71 -1.58
CA LYS A 205 28.99 -53.51 -0.64
C LYS A 205 30.48 -53.12 -0.59
N GLN A 206 30.84 -52.40 0.48
CA GLN A 206 32.22 -51.94 0.76
C GLN A 206 33.28 -53.03 0.99
N GLU A 207 32.92 -54.25 1.42
CA GLU A 207 33.90 -55.29 1.77
C GLU A 207 33.45 -56.71 1.42
N HIS A 208 34.37 -57.54 0.92
CA HIS A 208 34.16 -58.96 0.66
C HIS A 208 35.16 -59.82 1.43
N ASN A 209 34.66 -60.84 2.13
CA ASN A 209 35.49 -61.79 2.87
C ASN A 209 35.42 -63.16 2.19
N LEU A 210 36.58 -63.62 1.73
CA LEU A 210 36.74 -64.92 1.07
C LEU A 210 37.70 -65.80 1.88
N ILE A 211 37.67 -67.10 1.61
CA ILE A 211 38.54 -68.10 2.22
C ILE A 211 39.21 -68.88 1.10
N LEU A 212 40.53 -68.76 1.02
CA LEU A 212 41.37 -69.55 0.13
C LEU A 212 41.87 -70.77 0.90
N THR A 213 41.66 -71.96 0.36
CA THR A 213 42.10 -73.22 0.97
C THR A 213 43.04 -73.95 0.02
N ALA A 214 44.25 -74.24 0.48
CA ALA A 214 45.20 -75.10 -0.19
C ALA A 214 45.06 -76.53 0.33
N ILE A 215 45.08 -77.51 -0.57
CA ILE A 215 44.90 -78.93 -0.28
C ILE A 215 46.10 -79.66 -0.88
N ASP A 216 46.73 -80.54 -0.09
CA ASP A 216 47.78 -81.43 -0.59
C ASP A 216 47.20 -82.59 -1.43
N GLY A 217 48.04 -83.44 -2.00
CA GLY A 217 47.60 -84.61 -2.76
C GLY A 217 47.78 -85.94 -2.03
N GLY A 218 48.04 -85.91 -0.72
CA GLY A 218 48.29 -87.11 0.08
C GLY A 218 47.02 -87.88 0.45
N GLU A 219 47.19 -89.08 0.99
CA GLU A 219 46.10 -89.90 1.54
C GLU A 219 46.37 -90.25 3.02
N PRO A 220 45.64 -89.66 3.99
CA PRO A 220 44.55 -88.68 3.85
C PRO A 220 45.06 -87.29 3.42
N ALA A 221 44.23 -86.55 2.68
CA ALA A 221 44.55 -85.20 2.25
C ALA A 221 44.47 -84.22 3.43
N ARG A 222 45.44 -83.30 3.52
CA ARG A 222 45.48 -82.24 4.53
C ARG A 222 45.38 -80.88 3.83
N SER A 223 45.01 -79.87 4.61
CA SER A 223 44.69 -78.55 4.06
C SER A 223 45.04 -77.44 5.03
N GLY A 224 45.29 -76.26 4.48
CA GLY A 224 45.39 -75.00 5.22
C GLY A 224 44.58 -73.91 4.53
N SER A 225 44.11 -72.95 5.29
CA SER A 225 43.26 -71.87 4.80
C SER A 225 43.78 -70.50 5.22
N CYS A 226 43.52 -69.50 4.38
CA CYS A 226 43.81 -68.08 4.63
C CYS A 226 42.56 -67.25 4.27
N ARG A 227 42.31 -66.17 5.01
CA ARG A 227 41.21 -65.23 4.69
C ARG A 227 41.70 -64.20 3.68
N ILE A 228 40.86 -63.89 2.71
CA ILE A 228 41.09 -62.77 1.79
C ILE A 228 40.05 -61.71 2.13
N ARG A 229 40.49 -60.55 2.61
CA ARG A 229 39.64 -59.38 2.84
C ARG A 229 39.83 -58.41 1.69
N ILE A 230 38.77 -58.22 0.93
CA ILE A 230 38.75 -57.30 -0.20
C ILE A 230 38.07 -56.03 0.26
N VAL A 231 38.81 -54.93 0.22
CA VAL A 231 38.32 -53.59 0.52
C VAL A 231 38.04 -52.90 -0.81
N VAL A 232 36.79 -52.50 -1.02
CA VAL A 232 36.40 -51.76 -2.22
C VAL A 232 36.75 -50.29 -2.00
N LEU A 233 37.64 -49.75 -2.84
CA LEU A 233 38.01 -48.35 -2.82
C LEU A 233 37.02 -47.53 -3.64
N ASP A 234 36.61 -46.41 -3.05
CA ASP A 234 35.63 -45.46 -3.57
C ASP A 234 36.10 -44.77 -4.85
N ILE A 235 35.19 -44.60 -5.81
CA ILE A 235 35.34 -43.72 -6.97
C ILE A 235 34.18 -42.73 -6.99
N ASN A 236 34.46 -41.47 -7.33
CA ASN A 236 33.43 -40.43 -7.46
C ASN A 236 32.51 -40.67 -8.68
N ASP A 237 31.53 -41.56 -8.56
CA ASP A 237 30.60 -41.95 -9.62
C ASP A 237 29.14 -41.56 -9.32
N ASN A 238 28.81 -41.18 -8.08
CA ASN A 238 27.50 -40.64 -7.73
C ASN A 238 27.54 -39.11 -7.68
N PRO A 239 26.71 -38.41 -8.48
CA PRO A 239 26.61 -36.95 -8.36
C PRO A 239 25.76 -36.55 -7.14
N PRO A 240 25.99 -35.35 -6.56
CA PRO A 240 25.12 -34.83 -5.51
C PRO A 240 23.66 -34.73 -5.97
N VAL A 241 22.71 -35.21 -5.17
CA VAL A 241 21.27 -35.18 -5.47
C VAL A 241 20.53 -34.33 -4.45
N PHE A 242 19.83 -33.28 -4.91
CA PHE A 242 18.92 -32.50 -4.08
C PHE A 242 17.64 -33.28 -3.79
N ASN A 243 17.05 -33.10 -2.60
CA ASN A 243 15.78 -33.76 -2.25
C ASN A 243 14.61 -33.33 -3.15
N GLN A 244 14.69 -32.14 -3.76
CA GLN A 244 13.72 -31.54 -4.65
C GLN A 244 14.44 -30.86 -5.81
N SER A 245 13.91 -31.00 -7.02
CA SER A 245 14.40 -30.26 -8.19
C SER A 245 13.94 -28.81 -8.21
N LEU A 246 12.83 -28.49 -7.54
CA LEU A 246 12.23 -27.17 -7.43
C LEU A 246 11.71 -26.93 -6.01
N TYR A 247 12.24 -25.92 -5.34
CA TYR A 247 11.75 -25.42 -4.06
C TYR A 247 10.91 -24.16 -4.30
N LYS A 248 9.70 -24.12 -3.76
CA LYS A 248 8.86 -22.91 -3.78
C LYS A 248 8.69 -22.41 -2.36
N ILE A 249 9.08 -21.17 -2.12
CA ILE A 249 8.93 -20.52 -0.83
C ILE A 249 8.26 -19.16 -1.02
N SER A 250 7.54 -18.74 0.02
CA SER A 250 6.96 -17.40 0.07
C SER A 250 7.51 -16.64 1.28
N ILE A 251 7.92 -15.40 1.06
CA ILE A 251 8.56 -14.55 2.07
C ILE A 251 7.91 -13.17 2.09
N ARG A 252 7.85 -12.53 3.25
CA ARG A 252 7.44 -11.13 3.34
C ARG A 252 8.59 -10.22 2.92
N GLU A 253 8.29 -9.11 2.25
CA GLU A 253 9.31 -8.17 1.76
C GLU A 253 10.13 -7.50 2.88
N ASN A 254 9.50 -7.22 4.02
CA ASN A 254 10.10 -6.51 5.15
C ASN A 254 10.84 -7.42 6.16
N LEU A 255 11.30 -8.60 5.72
CA LEU A 255 12.01 -9.52 6.60
C LEU A 255 13.35 -8.92 7.08
N PRO A 256 13.70 -9.09 8.36
CA PRO A 256 14.98 -8.61 8.89
C PRO A 256 16.17 -9.25 8.15
N LEU A 257 17.24 -8.46 7.98
CA LEU A 257 18.49 -8.95 7.44
C LEU A 257 19.02 -10.14 8.27
N LYS A 258 19.71 -11.05 7.59
CA LYS A 258 20.25 -12.32 8.11
C LYS A 258 19.20 -13.37 8.49
N THR A 259 17.92 -13.16 8.19
CA THR A 259 16.90 -14.20 8.32
C THR A 259 17.16 -15.32 7.32
N VAL A 260 17.24 -16.58 7.79
CA VAL A 260 17.35 -17.77 6.94
C VAL A 260 15.97 -18.10 6.37
N ILE A 261 15.86 -18.13 5.04
CA ILE A 261 14.58 -18.38 4.34
C ILE A 261 14.44 -19.81 3.83
N LEU A 262 15.56 -20.48 3.57
CA LEU A 262 15.58 -21.87 3.14
C LEU A 262 16.92 -22.51 3.51
N THR A 263 16.90 -23.79 3.90
CA THR A 263 18.11 -24.62 4.00
C THR A 263 17.98 -25.72 2.97
N LEU A 264 18.91 -25.74 2.00
CA LEU A 264 18.95 -26.75 0.96
C LEU A 264 19.44 -28.08 1.55
N ASN A 265 18.90 -29.17 1.02
CA ASN A 265 19.34 -30.50 1.37
C ASN A 265 19.71 -31.27 0.11
N ALA A 266 20.99 -31.63 0.00
CA ALA A 266 21.52 -32.49 -1.02
C ALA A 266 22.32 -33.61 -0.36
N THR A 267 22.27 -34.79 -0.96
CA THR A 267 22.97 -35.99 -0.49
C THR A 267 23.79 -36.56 -1.62
N ASP A 268 24.98 -37.02 -1.29
CA ASP A 268 25.89 -37.75 -2.16
C ASP A 268 26.15 -39.13 -1.52
N GLN A 269 26.27 -40.18 -2.35
CA GLN A 269 26.39 -41.55 -1.86
C GLN A 269 27.87 -41.97 -1.68
N ASP A 270 28.80 -41.23 -2.27
CA ASP A 270 30.23 -41.54 -2.26
C ASP A 270 30.87 -41.26 -0.89
N ASP A 271 32.05 -41.83 -0.63
CA ASP A 271 32.74 -41.69 0.66
C ASP A 271 33.62 -40.42 0.76
N GLY A 272 33.76 -39.91 1.99
CA GLY A 272 34.71 -38.84 2.31
C GLY A 272 34.57 -37.61 1.40
N ALA A 273 35.66 -37.21 0.73
CA ALA A 273 35.68 -36.03 -0.12
C ALA A 273 34.82 -36.17 -1.39
N ASN A 274 34.57 -37.39 -1.86
CA ASN A 274 33.69 -37.65 -2.99
C ASN A 274 32.23 -37.40 -2.60
N GLY A 275 31.85 -37.68 -1.34
CA GLY A 275 30.53 -37.34 -0.81
C GLY A 275 30.35 -35.92 -0.24
N GLU A 276 31.43 -35.13 -0.12
CA GLU A 276 31.37 -33.78 0.49
C GLU A 276 30.88 -32.71 -0.50
N ILE A 277 29.70 -32.13 -0.22
CA ILE A 277 29.03 -31.18 -1.12
C ILE A 277 29.37 -29.72 -0.77
N GLU A 278 29.66 -28.92 -1.80
CA GLU A 278 29.79 -27.47 -1.76
C GLU A 278 28.70 -26.82 -2.63
N PHE A 279 27.95 -25.90 -2.06
CA PHE A 279 26.83 -25.22 -2.72
C PHE A 279 27.27 -23.91 -3.37
N SER A 280 26.76 -23.61 -4.55
CA SER A 280 27.05 -22.35 -5.26
C SER A 280 25.91 -21.94 -6.20
N PHE A 281 25.87 -20.68 -6.61
CA PHE A 281 24.91 -20.21 -7.63
C PHE A 281 25.37 -20.59 -9.05
N ASP A 282 24.43 -21.08 -9.86
CA ASP A 282 24.63 -21.20 -11.30
C ASP A 282 24.64 -19.80 -11.97
N GLY A 283 25.25 -19.69 -13.15
CA GLY A 283 25.35 -18.47 -13.95
C GLY A 283 24.01 -17.84 -14.33
N HIS A 284 22.92 -18.61 -14.30
CA HIS A 284 21.57 -18.11 -14.60
C HIS A 284 20.94 -17.28 -13.46
N THR A 285 21.45 -17.38 -12.23
CA THR A 285 20.98 -16.54 -11.12
C THR A 285 21.46 -15.10 -11.29
N SER A 286 20.54 -14.15 -11.41
CA SER A 286 20.85 -12.73 -11.59
C SER A 286 21.68 -12.15 -10.43
N GLU A 287 22.56 -11.19 -10.72
CA GLU A 287 23.44 -10.56 -9.73
C GLU A 287 22.69 -9.93 -8.56
N SER A 288 21.61 -9.18 -8.82
CA SER A 288 20.76 -8.62 -7.76
C SER A 288 20.17 -9.69 -6.83
N ALA A 289 19.74 -10.82 -7.38
CA ALA A 289 19.24 -11.93 -6.57
C ALA A 289 20.34 -12.57 -5.68
N ARG A 290 21.59 -12.61 -6.15
CA ARG A 290 22.73 -13.12 -5.36
C ARG A 290 23.09 -12.17 -4.21
N GLU A 291 22.96 -10.86 -4.42
CA GLU A 291 23.19 -9.84 -3.40
C GLU A 291 22.10 -9.87 -2.31
N ILE A 292 20.84 -10.04 -2.75
CA ILE A 292 19.68 -10.07 -1.85
C ILE A 292 19.59 -11.39 -1.07
N PHE A 293 19.84 -12.52 -1.74
CA PHE A 293 19.74 -13.86 -1.17
C PHE A 293 21.07 -14.63 -1.20
N PRO A 294 22.09 -14.26 -0.40
CA PRO A 294 23.33 -15.03 -0.35
C PRO A 294 23.10 -16.49 0.09
N LEU A 295 23.92 -17.38 -0.47
CA LEU A 295 23.95 -18.80 -0.18
C LEU A 295 25.23 -19.12 0.61
N ASN A 296 25.08 -19.83 1.72
CA ASN A 296 26.21 -20.39 2.45
C ASN A 296 26.69 -21.69 1.76
N GLU A 297 27.94 -21.66 1.31
CA GLU A 297 28.56 -22.72 0.52
C GLU A 297 28.68 -24.06 1.24
N GLN A 298 28.75 -24.06 2.59
CA GLN A 298 29.00 -25.27 3.38
C GLN A 298 27.74 -25.95 3.88
N ASN A 299 26.70 -25.19 4.22
CA ASN A 299 25.50 -25.73 4.87
C ASN A 299 24.21 -25.55 4.05
N GLY A 300 24.30 -24.95 2.86
CA GLY A 300 23.17 -24.78 1.95
C GLY A 300 22.11 -23.77 2.43
N GLN A 301 22.41 -22.95 3.44
CA GLN A 301 21.47 -21.94 3.93
C GLN A 301 21.42 -20.73 3.00
N ILE A 302 20.22 -20.38 2.56
CA ILE A 302 19.91 -19.12 1.88
C ILE A 302 19.31 -18.17 2.91
N TYR A 303 19.88 -16.97 3.00
CA TYR A 303 19.42 -15.94 3.94
C TYR A 303 19.32 -14.57 3.28
N ILE A 304 18.55 -13.67 3.91
CA ILE A 304 18.32 -12.32 3.39
C ILE A 304 19.50 -11.41 3.75
N ASN A 305 20.00 -10.65 2.79
CA ASN A 305 21.07 -9.68 2.98
C ASN A 305 20.81 -8.33 2.28
N GLY A 306 19.93 -8.30 1.28
CA GLY A 306 19.43 -7.08 0.67
C GLY A 306 18.01 -6.75 1.12
N LEU A 307 17.53 -5.56 0.75
CA LEU A 307 16.13 -5.19 0.90
C LEU A 307 15.31 -5.94 -0.17
N VAL A 308 14.20 -6.54 0.24
CA VAL A 308 13.20 -7.11 -0.65
C VAL A 308 12.04 -6.12 -0.66
N ASP A 309 11.56 -5.79 -1.84
CA ASP A 309 10.49 -4.81 -2.08
C ASP A 309 9.56 -5.43 -3.13
N PHE A 310 8.31 -5.65 -2.74
CA PHE A 310 7.28 -6.29 -3.55
C PHE A 310 6.91 -5.41 -4.76
N GLU A 311 6.81 -4.09 -4.53
CA GLU A 311 6.49 -3.08 -5.54
C GLU A 311 7.58 -2.98 -6.60
N GLU A 312 8.85 -3.24 -6.25
CA GLU A 312 9.95 -3.33 -7.21
C GLU A 312 9.95 -4.68 -7.93
N LYS A 313 9.97 -5.80 -7.18
CA LYS A 313 10.04 -7.15 -7.76
C LYS A 313 9.51 -8.22 -6.80
N ASN A 314 8.39 -8.82 -7.19
CA ASN A 314 7.71 -9.83 -6.38
C ASN A 314 8.14 -11.30 -6.59
N PHE A 315 9.09 -11.57 -7.49
CA PHE A 315 9.47 -12.94 -7.82
C PHE A 315 10.94 -13.09 -8.18
N TYR A 316 11.61 -14.07 -7.59
CA TYR A 316 13.00 -14.40 -7.85
C TYR A 316 13.19 -15.89 -8.14
N GLU A 317 14.10 -16.20 -9.05
CA GLU A 317 14.56 -17.56 -9.30
C GLU A 317 16.05 -17.69 -8.99
N LEU A 318 16.39 -18.61 -8.09
CA LEU A 318 17.76 -18.92 -7.71
C LEU A 318 18.10 -20.31 -8.25
N TYR A 319 19.02 -20.35 -9.21
CA TYR A 319 19.57 -21.58 -9.77
C TYR A 319 20.78 -21.99 -8.94
N ILE A 320 20.70 -23.15 -8.27
CA ILE A 320 21.72 -23.64 -7.34
C ILE A 320 22.41 -24.87 -7.94
N ILE A 321 23.72 -24.96 -7.71
CA ILE A 321 24.55 -26.13 -7.98
C ILE A 321 25.09 -26.67 -6.65
N GLY A 322 24.95 -27.97 -6.43
CA GLY A 322 25.70 -28.70 -5.42
C GLY A 322 26.80 -29.47 -6.11
N LYS A 323 28.06 -29.27 -5.72
CA LYS A 323 29.23 -29.88 -6.36
C LYS A 323 30.01 -30.65 -5.31
N ASP A 324 30.35 -31.89 -5.59
CA ASP A 324 31.22 -32.65 -4.70
C ASP A 324 32.66 -32.10 -4.71
N LYS A 325 33.51 -32.64 -3.81
CA LYS A 325 34.95 -32.36 -3.78
C LYS A 325 35.78 -33.47 -4.43
N GLY A 326 35.16 -34.45 -5.08
CA GLY A 326 35.83 -35.58 -5.72
C GLY A 326 36.60 -35.22 -7.01
N PHE A 327 37.19 -36.23 -7.65
CA PHE A 327 37.85 -36.07 -8.96
C PHE A 327 37.52 -37.23 -9.91
N PRO A 328 36.83 -36.97 -11.03
CA PRO A 328 36.32 -35.68 -11.50
C PRO A 328 35.14 -35.20 -10.66
N LYS A 329 35.03 -33.88 -10.44
CA LYS A 329 33.90 -33.32 -9.67
C LYS A 329 32.58 -33.46 -10.41
N LEU A 330 31.57 -34.06 -9.78
CA LEU A 330 30.20 -34.17 -10.29
C LEU A 330 29.31 -33.08 -9.66
N LYS A 331 28.12 -32.90 -10.24
CA LYS A 331 27.22 -31.80 -9.85
C LYS A 331 25.75 -32.15 -9.94
N GLY A 332 25.01 -31.78 -8.91
CA GLY A 332 23.55 -31.70 -8.87
C GLY A 332 23.06 -30.27 -9.12
N ARG A 333 21.78 -30.13 -9.51
CA ARG A 333 21.13 -28.82 -9.68
C ARG A 333 19.73 -28.81 -9.10
N CYS A 334 19.32 -27.67 -8.56
CA CYS A 334 17.93 -27.37 -8.21
C CYS A 334 17.61 -25.90 -8.48
N VAL A 335 16.32 -25.56 -8.51
CA VAL A 335 15.83 -24.18 -8.61
C VAL A 335 15.07 -23.82 -7.35
N VAL A 336 15.28 -22.62 -6.82
CA VAL A 336 14.47 -22.05 -5.74
C VAL A 336 13.69 -20.87 -6.30
N GLN A 337 12.36 -20.96 -6.24
CA GLN A 337 11.44 -19.89 -6.57
C GLN A 337 11.00 -19.20 -5.30
N VAL A 338 11.31 -17.91 -5.21
CA VAL A 338 10.98 -17.05 -4.07
C VAL A 338 9.88 -16.11 -4.50
N GLU A 339 8.69 -16.30 -3.96
CA GLU A 339 7.53 -15.44 -4.15
C GLU A 339 7.43 -14.46 -2.98
N VAL A 340 7.40 -13.17 -3.26
CA VAL A 340 7.33 -12.14 -2.22
C VAL A 340 5.85 -11.88 -1.91
N GLU A 341 5.51 -11.92 -0.62
CA GLU A 341 4.22 -11.46 -0.09
C GLU A 341 4.31 -9.97 0.19
N ASP A 342 3.38 -9.22 -0.40
CA ASP A 342 3.09 -7.82 -0.14
C ASP A 342 2.69 -7.60 1.33
N VAL A 343 3.34 -6.62 1.95
CA VAL A 343 3.02 -6.09 3.26
C VAL A 343 2.57 -4.64 3.11
N ASN A 344 1.50 -4.27 3.82
CA ASN A 344 0.96 -2.91 3.83
C ASN A 344 1.95 -1.88 4.39
N ASP A 345 2.84 -1.36 3.56
CA ASP A 345 3.93 -0.45 3.93
C ASP A 345 3.92 0.87 3.12
N ASN A 346 3.07 0.97 2.09
CA ASN A 346 2.77 2.21 1.41
C ASN A 346 1.47 2.83 1.94
N THR A 347 1.44 4.16 2.00
CA THR A 347 0.22 4.90 2.34
C THR A 347 -0.47 5.38 1.07
N PRO A 348 -1.82 5.45 1.02
CA PRO A 348 -2.51 5.95 -0.15
C PRO A 348 -2.07 7.38 -0.52
N GLU A 349 -1.74 7.66 -1.76
CA GLU A 349 -1.38 8.98 -2.26
C GLU A 349 -2.59 9.67 -2.90
N ILE A 350 -2.97 10.85 -2.36
CA ILE A 350 -4.09 11.66 -2.88
C ILE A 350 -3.55 12.76 -3.79
N SER A 351 -4.04 12.82 -5.03
CA SER A 351 -3.68 13.86 -6.00
C SER A 351 -4.91 14.42 -6.72
N PHE A 352 -4.86 15.71 -7.06
CA PHE A 352 -5.89 16.36 -7.88
C PHE A 352 -5.50 16.29 -9.35
N THR A 353 -6.38 15.73 -10.18
CA THR A 353 -6.23 15.81 -11.64
C THR A 353 -6.67 17.18 -12.14
N SER A 354 -7.70 17.75 -11.52
CA SER A 354 -8.17 19.11 -11.79
C SER A 354 -9.01 19.61 -10.63
N LYS A 355 -8.93 20.91 -10.35
CA LYS A 355 -9.67 21.58 -9.27
C LYS A 355 -10.23 22.89 -9.82
N THR A 356 -11.50 23.19 -9.57
CA THR A 356 -12.07 24.50 -9.86
C THR A 356 -11.49 25.54 -8.89
N LYS A 357 -11.24 26.74 -9.39
CA LYS A 357 -10.74 27.84 -8.54
C LYS A 357 -11.81 28.24 -7.50
N GLU A 358 -13.04 28.37 -7.98
CA GLU A 358 -14.21 28.83 -7.23
C GLU A 358 -15.45 28.06 -7.71
N VAL A 359 -16.49 27.99 -6.88
CA VAL A 359 -17.78 27.38 -7.21
C VAL A 359 -18.88 28.39 -6.88
N PRO A 360 -19.83 28.66 -7.80
CA PRO A 360 -20.90 29.61 -7.53
C PRO A 360 -21.85 29.08 -6.45
N GLU A 361 -22.36 29.97 -5.60
CA GLU A 361 -23.25 29.55 -4.51
C GLU A 361 -24.57 28.94 -4.99
N ASN A 362 -25.07 29.40 -6.14
CA ASN A 362 -26.25 28.83 -6.78
C ASN A 362 -25.99 27.48 -7.49
N ALA A 363 -24.79 26.91 -7.35
CA ALA A 363 -24.44 25.62 -7.94
C ALA A 363 -25.41 24.53 -7.47
N PRO A 364 -26.07 23.79 -8.38
CA PRO A 364 -26.95 22.71 -8.00
C PRO A 364 -26.21 21.62 -7.23
N ILE A 365 -26.94 20.86 -6.41
CA ILE A 365 -26.41 19.65 -5.75
C ILE A 365 -25.92 18.67 -6.81
N GLY A 366 -24.71 18.14 -6.64
CA GLY A 366 -24.02 17.30 -7.61
C GLY A 366 -23.06 18.06 -8.54
N SER A 367 -22.93 19.37 -8.39
CA SER A 367 -21.94 20.18 -9.12
C SER A 367 -20.52 19.72 -8.80
N VAL A 368 -19.69 19.54 -9.84
CA VAL A 368 -18.32 19.04 -9.70
C VAL A 368 -17.36 20.16 -9.29
N VAL A 369 -16.67 19.97 -8.17
CA VAL A 369 -15.61 20.85 -7.66
C VAL A 369 -14.23 20.43 -8.21
N GLY A 370 -14.02 19.13 -8.39
CA GLY A 370 -12.76 18.63 -8.91
C GLY A 370 -12.70 17.11 -9.02
N PHE A 371 -11.67 16.64 -9.70
CA PHE A 371 -11.39 15.22 -9.85
C PHE A 371 -10.16 14.84 -9.03
N ILE A 372 -10.34 13.83 -8.18
CA ILE A 372 -9.34 13.28 -7.27
C ILE A 372 -8.92 11.93 -7.81
N THR A 373 -7.62 11.67 -7.83
CA THR A 373 -7.06 10.34 -8.05
C THR A 373 -6.37 9.94 -6.76
N VAL A 374 -6.73 8.76 -6.24
CA VAL A 374 -6.04 8.16 -5.10
C VAL A 374 -5.35 6.90 -5.60
N ARG A 375 -4.08 6.73 -5.26
CA ARG A 375 -3.29 5.55 -5.65
C ARG A 375 -2.57 5.01 -4.44
N ASP A 376 -2.63 3.70 -4.29
CA ASP A 376 -1.77 2.98 -3.38
C ASP A 376 -0.85 2.10 -4.22
N LYS A 377 0.38 1.90 -3.77
CA LYS A 377 1.35 1.06 -4.48
C LYS A 377 1.17 -0.41 -4.11
N ASP A 378 0.64 -0.66 -2.92
CA ASP A 378 0.39 -2.00 -2.43
C ASP A 378 -0.70 -2.69 -3.28
N SER A 379 -0.78 -4.00 -3.20
CA SER A 379 -1.69 -4.86 -3.94
C SER A 379 -2.79 -5.46 -3.06
N GLY A 380 -3.80 -6.06 -3.71
CA GLY A 380 -4.89 -6.72 -3.01
C GLY A 380 -5.66 -5.77 -2.06
N LYS A 381 -5.79 -6.16 -0.79
CA LYS A 381 -6.47 -5.35 0.23
C LYS A 381 -5.63 -4.19 0.74
N ASN A 382 -4.30 -4.35 0.72
CA ASN A 382 -3.36 -3.32 1.12
C ASN A 382 -3.47 -2.13 0.13
N GLY A 383 -3.68 -2.42 -1.15
CA GLY A 383 -3.95 -1.39 -2.16
C GLY A 383 -5.39 -0.89 -2.29
N GLU A 384 -6.35 -1.46 -1.55
CA GLU A 384 -7.77 -1.12 -1.69
C GLU A 384 -8.10 0.13 -0.87
N ILE A 385 -8.58 1.17 -1.54
CA ILE A 385 -8.71 2.51 -0.95
C ILE A 385 -10.16 2.81 -0.55
N ARG A 386 -10.30 3.34 0.66
CA ARG A 386 -11.50 4.04 1.14
C ARG A 386 -11.21 5.55 1.25
N LEU A 387 -12.00 6.37 0.57
CA LEU A 387 -11.90 7.82 0.61
C LEU A 387 -13.08 8.43 1.38
N ASP A 388 -12.78 9.19 2.42
CA ASP A 388 -13.77 9.90 3.23
C ASP A 388 -13.53 11.42 3.18
N VAL A 389 -14.62 12.18 3.20
CA VAL A 389 -14.62 13.65 3.30
C VAL A 389 -14.89 14.03 4.75
N SER A 390 -14.26 15.10 5.24
CA SER A 390 -14.50 15.63 6.58
C SER A 390 -16.00 15.82 6.88
N PRO A 391 -16.49 15.31 8.01
CA PRO A 391 -17.92 15.28 8.32
C PRO A 391 -18.50 16.69 8.50
N GLY A 392 -19.78 16.85 8.21
CA GLY A 392 -20.52 18.10 8.42
C GLY A 392 -20.36 19.16 7.33
N LEU A 393 -19.64 18.85 6.25
CA LEU A 393 -19.54 19.74 5.09
C LEU A 393 -20.55 19.37 3.98
N PRO A 394 -21.04 20.34 3.18
CA PRO A 394 -21.96 20.09 2.07
C PRO A 394 -21.23 19.56 0.82
N PHE A 395 -20.26 18.65 1.00
CA PHE A 395 -19.52 18.00 -0.09
C PHE A 395 -19.47 16.49 0.11
N THR A 396 -19.38 15.74 -0.98
CA THR A 396 -19.17 14.29 -0.97
C THR A 396 -18.30 13.86 -2.14
N CYS A 397 -17.61 12.73 -1.99
CA CYS A 397 -16.91 12.09 -3.11
C CYS A 397 -17.80 11.05 -3.77
N GLN A 398 -17.97 11.12 -5.09
CA GLN A 398 -18.63 10.10 -5.88
C GLN A 398 -17.59 9.25 -6.61
N PRO A 399 -17.62 7.91 -6.46
CA PRO A 399 -16.68 7.05 -7.16
C PRO A 399 -16.97 7.05 -8.67
N MET A 400 -15.89 7.09 -9.45
CA MET A 400 -15.86 6.91 -10.90
C MET A 400 -14.83 5.81 -11.22
N SER A 401 -14.84 5.25 -12.44
CA SER A 401 -14.09 4.03 -12.78
C SER A 401 -12.64 3.94 -12.26
N GLN A 402 -11.88 5.04 -12.24
CA GLN A 402 -10.51 5.10 -11.70
C GLN A 402 -10.21 6.37 -10.89
N ARG A 403 -11.25 7.13 -10.51
CA ARG A 403 -11.13 8.47 -9.90
C ARG A 403 -12.32 8.73 -8.99
N TYR A 404 -12.26 9.81 -8.23
CA TYR A 404 -13.39 10.33 -7.47
C TYR A 404 -13.73 11.73 -7.95
N ALA A 405 -15.02 12.03 -8.08
CA ALA A 405 -15.50 13.39 -8.28
C ALA A 405 -15.87 13.97 -6.91
N LEU A 406 -15.22 15.07 -6.51
CA LEU A 406 -15.68 15.87 -5.39
C LEU A 406 -16.86 16.71 -5.88
N VAL A 407 -18.03 16.50 -5.28
CA VAL A 407 -19.27 17.19 -5.69
C VAL A 407 -19.95 17.85 -4.49
N THR A 408 -20.77 18.86 -4.77
CA THR A 408 -21.67 19.45 -3.78
C THR A 408 -22.74 18.43 -3.35
N SER A 409 -22.96 18.27 -2.05
CA SER A 409 -24.00 17.40 -1.47
C SER A 409 -25.14 18.20 -0.80
N GLY A 410 -24.96 19.50 -0.60
CA GLY A 410 -25.96 20.42 -0.08
C GLY A 410 -25.88 21.80 -0.75
N PRO A 411 -26.83 22.71 -0.44
CA PRO A 411 -26.81 24.06 -0.96
C PRO A 411 -25.60 24.85 -0.42
N LEU A 412 -25.10 25.77 -1.22
CA LEU A 412 -24.04 26.72 -0.87
C LEU A 412 -24.67 28.11 -0.72
N ASP A 413 -24.05 28.95 0.10
CA ASP A 413 -24.51 30.31 0.41
C ASP A 413 -23.26 31.08 0.88
N ARG A 414 -22.83 32.05 0.09
CA ARG A 414 -21.58 32.78 0.28
C ARG A 414 -21.71 33.78 1.43
N GLU A 415 -22.88 34.43 1.58
CA GLU A 415 -23.19 35.38 2.65
C GLU A 415 -23.11 34.70 4.03
N LYS A 416 -23.43 33.40 4.10
CA LYS A 416 -23.19 32.57 5.30
C LYS A 416 -21.73 32.13 5.44
N LEU A 417 -21.15 31.56 4.38
CA LEU A 417 -19.78 31.06 4.42
C LEU A 417 -19.11 31.11 3.03
N SER A 418 -18.25 32.10 2.85
CA SER A 418 -17.55 32.37 1.58
C SER A 418 -16.38 31.43 1.27
N GLN A 419 -15.91 30.64 2.26
CA GLN A 419 -14.80 29.70 2.07
C GLN A 419 -14.97 28.43 2.89
N TYR A 420 -14.77 27.29 2.24
CA TYR A 420 -14.73 25.97 2.86
C TYR A 420 -13.31 25.43 2.94
N THR A 421 -12.98 24.81 4.07
CA THR A 421 -11.75 24.01 4.23
C THR A 421 -12.15 22.53 4.26
N ILE A 422 -11.93 21.84 3.15
CA ILE A 422 -12.34 20.45 2.94
C ILE A 422 -11.12 19.56 3.17
N THR A 423 -11.19 18.66 4.14
CA THR A 423 -10.14 17.64 4.34
C THR A 423 -10.62 16.31 3.78
N LEU A 424 -9.83 15.74 2.87
CA LEU A 424 -10.02 14.41 2.33
C LEU A 424 -9.08 13.45 3.05
N THR A 425 -9.58 12.30 3.47
CA THR A 425 -8.80 11.24 4.11
C THR A 425 -8.92 9.97 3.29
N ALA A 426 -7.81 9.47 2.76
CA ALA A 426 -7.74 8.16 2.12
C ALA A 426 -7.15 7.17 3.11
N SER A 427 -7.80 6.03 3.30
CA SER A 427 -7.31 4.92 4.11
C SER A 427 -7.32 3.66 3.27
N ASP A 428 -6.28 2.85 3.35
CA ASP A 428 -6.28 1.52 2.77
C ASP A 428 -7.19 0.56 3.56
N LEU A 429 -7.30 -0.70 3.10
CA LEU A 429 -7.95 -1.79 3.85
C LEU A 429 -6.94 -2.80 4.42
N GLY A 430 -5.69 -2.37 4.56
CA GLY A 430 -4.62 -3.15 5.17
C GLY A 430 -4.82 -3.39 6.67
N SER A 431 -3.96 -4.20 7.27
CA SER A 431 -3.99 -4.51 8.71
C SER A 431 -2.58 -4.54 9.29
N PRO A 432 -2.12 -3.45 9.96
CA PRO A 432 -2.87 -2.23 10.29
C PRO A 432 -3.17 -1.39 9.04
N SER A 433 -4.27 -0.64 9.09
CA SER A 433 -4.61 0.28 8.01
C SER A 433 -3.75 1.55 8.08
N LEU A 434 -3.24 1.99 6.93
CA LEU A 434 -2.53 3.25 6.77
C LEU A 434 -3.42 4.28 6.08
N SER A 435 -3.17 5.56 6.39
CA SER A 435 -4.00 6.65 5.88
C SER A 435 -3.20 7.90 5.59
N SER A 436 -3.68 8.69 4.64
CA SER A 436 -3.16 10.00 4.29
C SER A 436 -4.30 11.00 4.20
N HIS A 437 -3.98 12.29 4.32
CA HIS A 437 -4.97 13.35 4.21
C HIS A 437 -4.44 14.56 3.42
N ILE A 438 -5.34 15.24 2.73
CA ILE A 438 -5.08 16.50 2.04
C ILE A 438 -6.19 17.49 2.34
N THR A 439 -5.82 18.76 2.50
CA THR A 439 -6.76 19.83 2.80
C THR A 439 -6.86 20.80 1.63
N ILE A 440 -8.09 21.17 1.29
CA ILE A 440 -8.43 22.06 0.17
C ILE A 440 -9.16 23.27 0.72
N SER A 441 -8.67 24.47 0.41
CA SER A 441 -9.47 25.69 0.52
C SER A 441 -10.26 25.90 -0.77
N LEU A 442 -11.58 25.91 -0.67
CA LEU A 442 -12.52 26.17 -1.75
C LEU A 442 -13.25 27.49 -1.48
N ASN A 443 -13.11 28.44 -2.40
CA ASN A 443 -13.83 29.71 -2.33
C ASN A 443 -15.18 29.56 -3.06
N ILE A 444 -16.21 30.16 -2.50
CA ILE A 444 -17.52 30.26 -3.13
C ILE A 444 -17.56 31.59 -3.88
N SER A 445 -17.90 31.55 -5.17
CA SER A 445 -18.08 32.77 -5.97
C SER A 445 -19.49 33.30 -5.81
N ASP A 446 -19.56 34.61 -5.68
CA ASP A 446 -20.78 35.40 -5.52
C ASP A 446 -21.71 35.31 -6.74
N VAL A 447 -23.01 35.21 -6.47
CA VAL A 447 -24.11 35.28 -7.44
C VAL A 447 -25.07 36.35 -6.96
N ASN A 448 -25.51 37.23 -7.87
CA ASN A 448 -26.44 38.31 -7.53
C ASN A 448 -27.84 37.76 -7.19
N ASP A 449 -28.06 37.35 -5.94
CA ASP A 449 -29.29 36.73 -5.46
C ASP A 449 -29.95 37.51 -4.31
N ASN A 450 -29.28 38.53 -3.77
CA ASN A 450 -29.86 39.44 -2.79
C ASN A 450 -30.14 40.82 -3.43
N PRO A 451 -31.40 41.30 -3.44
CA PRO A 451 -31.67 42.66 -3.88
C PRO A 451 -31.17 43.69 -2.84
N PRO A 452 -30.69 44.87 -3.26
CA PRO A 452 -30.35 45.93 -2.34
C PRO A 452 -31.52 46.29 -1.43
N ALA A 453 -31.27 46.52 -0.14
CA ALA A 453 -32.30 46.84 0.84
C ALA A 453 -32.06 48.20 1.50
N PHE A 454 -33.07 49.09 1.45
CA PHE A 454 -33.03 50.35 2.18
C PHE A 454 -33.03 50.14 3.70
N LEU A 455 -32.32 51.00 4.43
CA LEU A 455 -32.25 50.94 5.90
C LEU A 455 -33.59 51.24 6.58
N HIS A 456 -34.45 52.02 5.92
CA HIS A 456 -35.77 52.39 6.41
C HIS A 456 -36.83 52.16 5.33
N ASN A 457 -38.04 51.81 5.75
CA ASN A 457 -39.17 51.54 4.85
C ASN A 457 -39.79 52.82 4.26
N VAL A 458 -39.56 53.97 4.90
CA VAL A 458 -40.04 55.30 4.50
C VAL A 458 -39.04 56.34 4.98
N TYR A 459 -38.80 57.37 4.18
CA TYR A 459 -38.01 58.54 4.56
C TYR A 459 -38.87 59.81 4.55
N ASN A 460 -38.73 60.64 5.58
CA ASN A 460 -39.40 61.93 5.67
C ASN A 460 -38.36 63.05 5.62
N ALA A 461 -38.56 64.01 4.73
CA ALA A 461 -37.77 65.23 4.63
C ALA A 461 -38.66 66.43 4.92
N PHE A 462 -38.10 67.47 5.52
CA PHE A 462 -38.81 68.71 5.83
C PHE A 462 -38.01 69.88 5.26
N ILE A 463 -38.66 70.74 4.48
CA ILE A 463 -38.04 71.91 3.88
C ILE A 463 -39.00 73.09 3.97
N ALA A 464 -38.50 74.26 4.36
CA ALA A 464 -39.28 75.49 4.25
C ALA A 464 -39.55 75.80 2.77
N GLU A 465 -40.72 76.33 2.44
CA GLU A 465 -40.96 76.86 1.11
C GLU A 465 -40.01 78.03 0.79
N ASN A 466 -40.09 78.55 -0.45
CA ASN A 466 -39.18 79.58 -0.95
C ASN A 466 -37.69 79.17 -0.84
N ASN A 467 -37.42 77.87 -0.81
CA ASN A 467 -36.08 77.34 -0.69
C ASN A 467 -35.22 77.64 -1.93
N GLU A 468 -33.92 77.75 -1.73
CA GLU A 468 -32.97 77.81 -2.84
C GLU A 468 -32.95 76.47 -3.61
N ALA A 469 -32.81 76.56 -4.92
CA ALA A 469 -32.52 75.40 -5.76
C ALA A 469 -31.14 74.82 -5.39
N GLY A 470 -31.04 73.49 -5.35
CA GLY A 470 -29.84 72.75 -4.94
C GLY A 470 -29.76 72.43 -3.44
N ARG A 471 -30.80 72.74 -2.64
CA ARG A 471 -30.82 72.42 -1.21
C ARG A 471 -30.95 70.91 -0.97
N LEU A 472 -30.14 70.35 -0.06
CA LEU A 472 -30.26 68.96 0.39
C LEU A 472 -31.55 68.76 1.19
N LEU A 473 -32.34 67.76 0.81
CA LEU A 473 -33.59 67.38 1.46
C LEU A 473 -33.37 66.29 2.50
N CYS A 474 -32.85 65.15 2.05
CA CYS A 474 -32.49 64.01 2.89
C CYS A 474 -31.50 63.09 2.15
N THR A 475 -30.99 62.09 2.86
CA THR A 475 -30.13 61.04 2.30
C THR A 475 -30.83 59.69 2.48
N VAL A 476 -31.03 58.96 1.39
CA VAL A 476 -31.46 57.56 1.45
C VAL A 476 -30.24 56.66 1.43
N SER A 477 -30.30 55.54 2.15
CA SER A 477 -29.19 54.60 2.23
C SER A 477 -29.72 53.18 2.16
N ALA A 478 -29.02 52.33 1.42
CA ALA A 478 -29.29 50.91 1.26
C ALA A 478 -28.00 50.10 1.47
N GLY A 479 -28.18 48.81 1.75
CA GLY A 479 -27.10 47.83 1.81
C GLY A 479 -27.44 46.61 0.97
N ASP A 480 -26.41 45.96 0.46
CA ASP A 480 -26.50 44.74 -0.33
C ASP A 480 -25.43 43.76 0.18
N PRO A 481 -25.81 42.53 0.57
CA PRO A 481 -24.88 41.57 1.17
C PRO A 481 -23.96 40.87 0.14
N ASP A 482 -24.22 41.02 -1.16
CA ASP A 482 -23.45 40.39 -2.24
C ASP A 482 -22.04 41.01 -2.36
N GLU A 483 -21.24 40.61 -3.36
CA GLU A 483 -19.84 41.02 -3.49
C GLU A 483 -19.54 41.80 -4.78
N GLY A 484 -18.66 42.79 -4.68
CA GLY A 484 -18.13 43.51 -5.83
C GLY A 484 -19.21 44.27 -6.60
N ALA A 485 -19.43 43.91 -7.88
CA ALA A 485 -20.42 44.58 -8.73
C ALA A 485 -21.86 44.29 -8.30
N ASN A 486 -22.11 43.12 -7.70
CA ASN A 486 -23.42 42.70 -7.23
C ASN A 486 -23.85 43.50 -5.98
N ALA A 487 -22.91 43.99 -5.17
CA ALA A 487 -23.20 44.92 -4.08
C ALA A 487 -22.98 46.42 -4.42
N ASN A 488 -22.66 46.76 -5.68
CA ASN A 488 -22.39 48.14 -6.06
C ASN A 488 -23.69 48.90 -6.39
N LEU A 489 -24.07 49.79 -5.49
CA LEU A 489 -25.37 50.46 -5.48
C LEU A 489 -25.43 51.71 -6.36
N ILE A 490 -26.51 51.83 -7.12
CA ILE A 490 -26.85 52.98 -7.95
C ILE A 490 -28.24 53.49 -7.56
N TYR A 491 -28.30 54.71 -7.04
CA TYR A 491 -29.53 55.37 -6.64
C TYR A 491 -30.16 56.15 -7.81
N SER A 492 -31.49 56.11 -7.91
CA SER A 492 -32.28 56.83 -8.91
C SER A 492 -33.66 57.22 -8.35
N ILE A 493 -34.36 58.13 -9.02
CA ILE A 493 -35.76 58.44 -8.70
C ILE A 493 -36.62 57.75 -9.76
N ALA A 494 -37.63 57.01 -9.31
CA ALA A 494 -38.55 56.34 -10.22
C ALA A 494 -39.34 57.37 -11.05
N GLU A 495 -39.44 57.12 -12.35
CA GLU A 495 -40.20 57.98 -13.26
C GLU A 495 -41.66 58.07 -12.83
N SER A 496 -42.08 59.28 -12.49
CA SER A 496 -43.43 59.61 -12.04
C SER A 496 -43.72 61.08 -12.32
N HIS A 497 -44.99 61.46 -12.22
CA HIS A 497 -45.44 62.83 -12.47
C HIS A 497 -46.16 63.37 -11.23
N ILE A 498 -45.83 64.61 -10.86
CA ILE A 498 -46.52 65.38 -9.81
C ILE A 498 -47.21 66.55 -10.52
N HIS A 499 -48.55 66.56 -10.49
CA HIS A 499 -49.39 67.59 -11.14
C HIS A 499 -49.02 67.86 -12.61
N GLY A 500 -48.78 66.80 -13.38
CA GLY A 500 -48.46 66.88 -14.82
C GLY A 500 -47.01 67.23 -15.14
N SER A 501 -46.18 67.56 -14.14
CA SER A 501 -44.73 67.77 -14.30
C SER A 501 -43.95 66.51 -13.87
N PRO A 502 -42.85 66.15 -14.56
CA PRO A 502 -42.04 64.99 -14.18
C PRO A 502 -41.34 65.23 -12.84
N VAL A 503 -41.22 64.20 -11.99
CA VAL A 503 -40.57 64.33 -10.66
C VAL A 503 -39.14 64.84 -10.74
N SER A 504 -38.42 64.54 -11.82
CA SER A 504 -37.05 65.04 -12.09
C SER A 504 -36.95 66.56 -12.17
N SER A 505 -38.07 67.27 -12.39
CA SER A 505 -38.11 68.74 -12.35
C SER A 505 -38.25 69.31 -10.92
N PHE A 506 -38.60 68.48 -9.93
CA PHE A 506 -38.71 68.89 -8.53
C PHE A 506 -37.48 68.48 -7.72
N VAL A 507 -36.96 67.29 -7.98
CA VAL A 507 -35.89 66.70 -7.18
C VAL A 507 -34.85 65.97 -8.03
N TYR A 508 -33.64 65.89 -7.51
CA TYR A 508 -32.52 65.13 -8.08
C TYR A 508 -31.91 64.25 -6.98
N ILE A 509 -31.51 63.03 -7.33
CA ILE A 509 -30.76 62.14 -6.45
C ILE A 509 -29.36 61.92 -7.02
N ASN A 510 -28.35 62.02 -6.16
CA ASN A 510 -27.00 61.64 -6.52
C ASN A 510 -26.90 60.10 -6.52
N SER A 511 -26.46 59.54 -7.66
CA SER A 511 -26.49 58.10 -7.91
C SER A 511 -25.54 57.28 -7.07
N GLU A 512 -24.51 57.88 -6.48
CA GLU A 512 -23.50 57.18 -5.67
C GLU A 512 -23.76 57.35 -4.16
N THR A 513 -24.25 58.52 -3.74
CA THR A 513 -24.38 58.87 -2.31
C THR A 513 -25.80 58.74 -1.76
N GLY A 514 -26.82 58.65 -2.63
CA GLY A 514 -28.22 58.64 -2.20
C GLY A 514 -28.73 59.98 -1.65
N ASN A 515 -27.97 61.07 -1.80
CA ASN A 515 -28.40 62.41 -1.41
C ASN A 515 -29.47 62.95 -2.37
N ILE A 516 -30.59 63.40 -1.81
CA ILE A 516 -31.72 63.98 -2.56
C ILE A 516 -31.72 65.50 -2.40
N TYR A 517 -31.73 66.22 -3.52
CA TYR A 517 -31.68 67.68 -3.59
C TYR A 517 -32.94 68.24 -4.26
N ALA A 518 -33.39 69.41 -3.79
CA ALA A 518 -34.43 70.20 -4.45
C ALA A 518 -33.88 70.83 -5.74
N GLN A 519 -34.60 70.72 -6.86
CA GLN A 519 -34.20 71.33 -8.14
C GLN A 519 -34.78 72.72 -8.35
N ARG A 520 -35.78 73.10 -7.56
CA ARG A 520 -36.44 74.41 -7.58
C ARG A 520 -36.88 74.81 -6.19
N SER A 521 -37.33 76.05 -6.06
CA SER A 521 -38.11 76.49 -4.91
C SER A 521 -39.47 75.79 -4.91
N PHE A 522 -39.92 75.41 -3.73
CA PHE A 522 -41.29 74.96 -3.49
C PHE A 522 -42.12 76.10 -2.92
N ASP A 523 -43.41 76.04 -3.18
CA ASP A 523 -44.46 76.96 -2.77
C ASP A 523 -45.49 76.09 -2.03
N TYR A 524 -45.74 76.39 -0.76
CA TYR A 524 -46.57 75.60 0.13
C TYR A 524 -48.05 75.66 -0.29
N GLU A 525 -48.52 76.82 -0.73
CA GLU A 525 -49.88 77.07 -1.23
C GLU A 525 -50.15 76.21 -2.47
N GLN A 526 -49.10 75.88 -3.24
CA GLN A 526 -49.19 74.96 -4.37
C GLN A 526 -49.04 73.49 -3.97
N PHE A 527 -48.02 73.13 -3.17
CA PHE A 527 -47.73 71.75 -2.78
C PHE A 527 -47.29 71.65 -1.31
N GLN A 528 -48.11 70.99 -0.48
CA GLN A 528 -47.77 70.75 0.92
C GLN A 528 -46.88 69.51 1.13
N VAL A 529 -47.03 68.49 0.27
CA VAL A 529 -46.26 67.24 0.33
C VAL A 529 -45.91 66.76 -1.07
N LEU A 530 -44.63 66.50 -1.30
CA LEU A 530 -44.16 65.78 -2.48
C LEU A 530 -43.90 64.33 -2.10
N HIS A 531 -44.63 63.40 -2.71
CA HIS A 531 -44.37 61.97 -2.60
C HIS A 531 -43.57 61.51 -3.81
N ILE A 532 -42.35 61.03 -3.56
CA ILE A 532 -41.47 60.47 -4.57
C ILE A 532 -41.09 59.04 -4.19
N THR A 533 -40.77 58.23 -5.20
CA THR A 533 -40.23 56.88 -5.00
C THR A 533 -38.76 56.88 -5.37
N ALA A 534 -37.90 56.70 -4.38
CA ALA A 534 -36.47 56.45 -4.63
C ALA A 534 -36.27 54.96 -4.95
N ARG A 535 -35.42 54.67 -5.93
CA ARG A 535 -35.05 53.33 -6.37
C ARG A 535 -33.56 53.16 -6.19
N VAL A 536 -33.14 52.01 -5.67
CA VAL A 536 -31.74 51.58 -5.67
C VAL A 536 -31.63 50.30 -6.49
N GLU A 537 -30.64 50.23 -7.36
CA GLU A 537 -30.30 49.03 -8.11
C GLU A 537 -28.83 48.67 -7.90
N ASP A 538 -28.52 47.39 -7.90
CA ASP A 538 -27.15 46.92 -7.98
C ASP A 538 -26.57 47.07 -9.40
N SER A 539 -25.28 46.74 -9.53
CA SER A 539 -24.59 46.68 -10.82
C SER A 539 -24.42 45.24 -11.33
N GLY A 540 -25.16 44.28 -10.77
CA GLY A 540 -25.10 42.87 -11.09
C GLY A 540 -25.77 42.50 -12.41
N SER A 541 -25.76 41.21 -12.74
CA SER A 541 -26.40 40.67 -13.95
C SER A 541 -27.07 39.33 -13.65
N PRO A 542 -28.41 39.27 -13.52
CA PRO A 542 -29.37 40.36 -13.72
C PRO A 542 -29.27 41.44 -12.64
N LYS A 543 -29.66 42.67 -12.96
CA LYS A 543 -29.76 43.74 -11.95
C LYS A 543 -30.94 43.49 -11.03
N LEU A 544 -30.73 43.54 -9.73
CA LEU A 544 -31.81 43.56 -8.73
C LEU A 544 -31.99 44.99 -8.21
N SER A 545 -33.21 45.29 -7.75
CA SER A 545 -33.54 46.64 -7.30
C SER A 545 -34.64 46.64 -6.26
N SER A 546 -34.64 47.66 -5.40
CA SER A 546 -35.71 47.94 -4.45
C SER A 546 -36.13 49.40 -4.52
N ASN A 547 -37.33 49.67 -4.00
CA ASN A 547 -37.95 50.99 -4.01
C ASN A 547 -38.31 51.39 -2.57
N VAL A 548 -38.23 52.69 -2.27
CA VAL A 548 -38.68 53.28 -1.00
C VAL A 548 -39.44 54.58 -1.24
N SER A 549 -40.49 54.80 -0.45
CA SER A 549 -41.24 56.06 -0.46
C SER A 549 -40.50 57.13 0.33
N VAL A 550 -40.36 58.30 -0.27
CA VAL A 550 -39.83 59.51 0.37
C VAL A 550 -40.93 60.59 0.36
N PHE A 551 -41.31 61.06 1.53
CA PHE A 551 -42.25 62.17 1.71
C PHE A 551 -41.48 63.44 2.05
N ILE A 552 -41.58 64.43 1.18
CA ILE A 552 -40.99 65.75 1.41
C ILE A 552 -42.13 66.67 1.83
N PHE A 553 -42.12 67.06 3.09
CA PHE A 553 -43.07 67.99 3.68
C PHE A 553 -42.55 69.41 3.51
N ILE A 554 -43.34 70.23 2.82
CA ILE A 554 -43.06 71.66 2.68
C ILE A 554 -43.62 72.33 3.93
N LEU A 555 -42.80 73.13 4.57
CA LEU A 555 -43.16 73.93 5.73
C LEU A 555 -43.48 75.35 5.25
N ASP A 556 -44.71 75.76 5.54
CA ASP A 556 -45.25 77.11 5.33
C ASP A 556 -44.38 78.19 6.00
N THR A 557 -44.13 79.27 5.26
CA THR A 557 -43.45 80.49 5.71
C THR A 557 -44.38 81.69 5.47
N ASN A 558 -44.32 82.70 6.34
CA ASN A 558 -45.23 83.84 6.21
C ASN A 558 -44.79 84.79 5.08
N ASP A 559 -45.11 84.46 3.83
CA ASP A 559 -44.72 85.20 2.63
C ASP A 559 -45.90 85.88 1.91
N ASN A 560 -47.14 85.52 2.23
CA ASN A 560 -48.32 86.22 1.75
C ASN A 560 -48.90 87.15 2.82
N SER A 561 -49.24 88.37 2.40
CA SER A 561 -49.92 89.33 3.28
C SER A 561 -51.44 89.13 3.24
N PRO A 562 -52.16 89.37 4.36
CA PRO A 562 -53.61 89.26 4.40
C PRO A 562 -54.30 90.08 3.31
N THR A 563 -55.24 89.50 2.55
CA THR A 563 -56.00 90.19 1.52
C THR A 563 -57.40 90.55 2.01
N ILE A 564 -57.81 91.81 1.84
CA ILE A 564 -59.13 92.29 2.27
C ILE A 564 -60.18 91.90 1.22
N LEU A 565 -61.18 91.13 1.63
CA LEU A 565 -62.32 90.75 0.79
C LEU A 565 -63.46 91.77 0.87
N TYR A 566 -63.69 92.32 2.06
CA TYR A 566 -64.74 93.32 2.28
C TYR A 566 -64.28 94.33 3.33
N PRO A 567 -64.48 95.65 3.12
CA PRO A 567 -65.13 96.27 1.96
C PRO A 567 -64.35 96.11 0.64
N GLU A 568 -65.08 96.00 -0.49
CA GLU A 568 -64.54 95.65 -1.81
C GLU A 568 -63.53 96.71 -2.30
N ASN A 569 -62.31 96.27 -2.64
CA ASN A 569 -61.19 97.15 -2.94
C ASN A 569 -61.14 97.47 -4.46
N THR A 570 -61.94 98.44 -4.92
CA THR A 570 -62.05 98.81 -6.35
C THR A 570 -60.95 99.75 -6.87
N GLY A 571 -59.83 99.89 -6.13
CA GLY A 571 -58.67 100.68 -6.56
C GLY A 571 -58.63 102.13 -6.02
N GLU A 572 -59.71 102.62 -5.41
CA GLU A 572 -59.69 103.79 -4.52
C GLU A 572 -59.81 103.29 -3.07
N ALA A 573 -58.75 103.46 -2.28
CA ALA A 573 -58.51 102.82 -0.98
C ALA A 573 -59.44 103.28 0.18
N THR A 574 -60.70 103.62 -0.10
CA THR A 574 -61.65 104.18 0.85
C THR A 574 -63.04 103.57 0.67
N ALA A 575 -63.41 102.67 1.57
CA ALA A 575 -64.79 102.23 1.70
C ALA A 575 -65.61 103.32 2.39
N GLN A 576 -66.77 103.66 1.85
CA GLN A 576 -67.66 104.64 2.47
C GLN A 576 -68.81 103.93 3.18
N GLU A 577 -68.93 104.18 4.47
CA GLU A 577 -69.98 103.64 5.33
C GLU A 577 -70.78 104.79 5.90
N THR A 578 -72.11 104.65 5.93
CA THR A 578 -72.99 105.72 6.41
C THR A 578 -73.70 105.28 7.67
N ILE A 579 -73.59 106.07 8.74
CA ILE A 579 -74.28 105.80 10.01
C ILE A 579 -75.18 106.97 10.41
N PRO A 580 -76.34 106.69 11.03
CA PRO A 580 -77.21 107.74 11.54
C PRO A 580 -76.60 108.39 12.79
N ARG A 581 -76.78 109.71 12.97
CA ARG A 581 -76.32 110.38 14.21
C ARG A 581 -77.00 109.83 15.48
N SER A 582 -78.16 109.19 15.35
CA SER A 582 -78.84 108.49 16.44
C SER A 582 -78.22 107.13 16.82
N ALA A 583 -77.10 106.73 16.22
CA ALA A 583 -76.44 105.46 16.53
C ALA A 583 -76.02 105.41 18.01
N ALA A 584 -76.54 104.42 18.74
CA ALA A 584 -76.19 104.16 20.13
C ALA A 584 -74.80 103.51 20.25
N ALA A 585 -74.29 103.37 21.48
CA ALA A 585 -73.09 102.58 21.74
C ALA A 585 -73.28 101.12 21.31
N GLY A 586 -72.27 100.54 20.65
CA GLY A 586 -72.29 99.17 20.14
C GLY A 586 -72.92 98.99 18.75
N TYR A 587 -73.33 100.08 18.08
CA TYR A 587 -73.88 100.06 16.72
C TYR A 587 -72.84 99.51 15.73
N LEU A 588 -73.23 98.55 14.89
CA LEU A 588 -72.38 97.96 13.85
C LEU A 588 -72.25 98.93 12.68
N VAL A 589 -71.04 99.45 12.49
CA VAL A 589 -70.71 100.42 11.43
C VAL A 589 -70.40 99.67 10.14
N SER A 590 -69.47 98.72 10.23
CA SER A 590 -69.04 97.88 9.12
C SER A 590 -68.36 96.63 9.67
N LYS A 591 -67.98 95.72 8.78
CA LYS A 591 -67.18 94.54 9.12
C LYS A 591 -66.03 94.46 8.15
N VAL A 592 -64.80 94.38 8.64
CA VAL A 592 -63.64 94.10 7.81
C VAL A 592 -63.47 92.59 7.72
N SER A 593 -63.53 92.05 6.50
CA SER A 593 -63.29 90.64 6.22
C SER A 593 -62.02 90.53 5.38
N ALA A 594 -61.10 89.68 5.81
CA ALA A 594 -59.85 89.43 5.12
C ALA A 594 -59.58 87.92 5.09
N VAL A 595 -58.73 87.48 4.17
CA VAL A 595 -58.23 86.11 4.05
C VAL A 595 -56.73 86.14 3.88
N ASP A 596 -56.06 85.18 4.46
CA ASP A 596 -54.67 84.87 4.12
C ASP A 596 -54.63 83.54 3.39
N VAL A 597 -53.71 83.41 2.44
CA VAL A 597 -53.52 82.16 1.68
C VAL A 597 -52.57 81.20 2.37
N ASP A 598 -51.76 81.69 3.32
CA ASP A 598 -50.86 80.87 4.13
C ASP A 598 -51.64 79.90 5.04
N SER A 599 -50.97 79.20 5.96
CA SER A 599 -51.59 78.24 6.85
C SER A 599 -51.23 78.43 8.34
N GLY A 600 -52.01 77.81 9.21
CA GLY A 600 -51.76 77.84 10.65
C GLY A 600 -51.67 79.26 11.23
N HIS A 601 -50.52 79.60 11.81
CA HIS A 601 -50.29 80.92 12.42
C HIS A 601 -50.10 82.03 11.37
N ASN A 602 -49.55 81.68 10.20
CA ASN A 602 -49.32 82.61 9.09
C ASN A 602 -50.64 83.10 8.50
N ALA A 603 -51.71 82.28 8.53
CA ALA A 603 -53.06 82.71 8.15
C ALA A 603 -53.97 83.15 9.30
N TRP A 604 -53.45 83.27 10.53
CA TRP A 604 -54.27 83.68 11.67
C TRP A 604 -54.36 85.20 11.77
N LEU A 605 -55.50 85.73 11.33
CA LEU A 605 -55.75 87.18 11.24
C LEU A 605 -56.16 87.83 12.56
N LEU A 606 -55.58 89.00 12.81
CA LEU A 606 -55.98 89.97 13.84
C LEU A 606 -56.32 91.32 13.21
N TYR A 607 -57.36 91.95 13.74
CA TYR A 607 -57.85 93.24 13.28
C TYR A 607 -57.56 94.32 14.33
N SER A 608 -57.02 95.46 13.93
CA SER A 608 -56.84 96.60 14.82
C SER A 608 -56.98 97.95 14.11
N LEU A 609 -57.24 99.00 14.87
CA LEU A 609 -57.31 100.37 14.35
C LEU A 609 -55.93 101.02 14.45
N LEU A 610 -55.29 101.24 13.31
CA LEU A 610 -53.98 101.90 13.23
C LEU A 610 -54.11 103.41 13.40
N GLN A 611 -55.11 104.02 12.75
CA GLN A 611 -55.42 105.43 12.86
C GLN A 611 -56.93 105.63 12.96
N SER A 612 -57.38 106.37 13.98
CA SER A 612 -58.76 106.84 14.11
C SER A 612 -58.72 108.33 14.37
N ALA A 613 -59.48 109.10 13.59
CA ALA A 613 -59.65 110.54 13.84
C ALA A 613 -60.20 110.83 15.25
N SER A 614 -60.92 109.85 15.83
CA SER A 614 -61.50 109.92 17.18
C SER A 614 -61.34 108.55 17.88
N PRO A 615 -60.21 108.27 18.56
CA PRO A 615 -59.93 106.96 19.15
C PRO A 615 -60.92 106.53 20.25
N ALA A 616 -61.71 107.45 20.80
CA ALA A 616 -62.75 107.16 21.78
C ALA A 616 -64.14 106.88 21.17
N LEU A 617 -64.30 106.92 19.83
CA LEU A 617 -65.60 106.84 19.16
C LEU A 617 -65.87 105.48 18.52
N PHE A 618 -64.84 104.82 17.98
CA PHE A 618 -64.96 103.53 17.31
C PHE A 618 -63.98 102.52 17.90
N HIS A 619 -64.39 101.26 17.92
CA HIS A 619 -63.51 100.12 18.15
C HIS A 619 -63.71 99.09 17.05
N ILE A 620 -62.70 98.25 16.86
CA ILE A 620 -62.79 97.07 16.03
C ILE A 620 -62.57 95.83 16.90
N SER A 621 -63.35 94.79 16.67
CA SER A 621 -63.17 93.49 17.32
C SER A 621 -61.95 92.77 16.74
N GLU A 622 -61.00 92.40 17.61
CA GLU A 622 -59.70 91.86 17.25
C GLU A 622 -59.77 90.55 16.43
N TYR A 623 -60.81 89.75 16.61
CA TYR A 623 -60.94 88.45 15.92
C TYR A 623 -62.04 88.39 14.87
N THR A 624 -63.01 89.33 14.89
CA THR A 624 -64.16 89.28 13.98
C THR A 624 -64.17 90.39 12.93
N GLY A 625 -63.31 91.39 13.08
CA GLY A 625 -63.22 92.55 12.20
C GLY A 625 -64.44 93.48 12.25
N GLU A 626 -65.37 93.28 13.19
CA GLU A 626 -66.54 94.15 13.34
C GLU A 626 -66.14 95.52 13.89
N VAL A 627 -66.46 96.58 13.14
CA VAL A 627 -66.26 97.98 13.53
C VAL A 627 -67.54 98.48 14.17
N ARG A 628 -67.46 98.90 15.44
CA ARG A 628 -68.63 99.32 16.22
C ARG A 628 -68.37 100.64 16.95
N THR A 629 -69.43 101.39 17.22
CA THR A 629 -69.37 102.61 18.04
C THR A 629 -69.07 102.27 19.51
N LEU A 630 -68.16 103.00 20.16
CA LEU A 630 -67.85 102.86 21.60
C LEU A 630 -68.84 103.66 22.47
N ARG A 631 -69.30 104.80 21.97
CA ARG A 631 -70.25 105.70 22.62
C ARG A 631 -71.22 106.30 21.59
N GLY A 632 -72.27 106.95 22.06
CA GLY A 632 -73.15 107.74 21.19
C GLY A 632 -72.43 108.96 20.59
N LEU A 633 -72.92 109.42 19.43
CA LEU A 633 -72.38 110.56 18.68
C LEU A 633 -72.88 111.89 19.27
N HIS A 634 -71.96 112.84 19.49
CA HIS A 634 -72.25 114.20 19.93
C HIS A 634 -72.30 115.19 18.75
N GLU A 635 -72.94 116.34 18.94
CA GLU A 635 -73.00 117.40 17.90
C GLU A 635 -71.61 117.95 17.52
N THR A 636 -70.65 117.89 18.44
CA THR A 636 -69.27 118.33 18.23
C THR A 636 -68.40 117.31 17.51
N ASP A 637 -68.86 116.07 17.33
CA ASP A 637 -68.10 115.04 16.62
C ASP A 637 -68.11 115.35 15.12
N ASN A 638 -66.94 115.24 14.48
CA ASN A 638 -66.77 115.51 13.04
C ASN A 638 -67.71 114.61 12.21
N THR A 639 -68.36 115.19 11.19
CA THR A 639 -69.35 114.47 10.34
C THR A 639 -68.75 113.39 9.45
N GLU A 640 -67.44 113.50 9.17
CA GLU A 640 -66.66 112.51 8.44
C GLU A 640 -65.58 111.96 9.37
N GLN A 641 -65.58 110.64 9.58
CA GLN A 641 -64.62 109.96 10.45
C GLN A 641 -63.79 108.99 9.62
N ARG A 642 -62.48 109.20 9.60
CA ARG A 642 -61.54 108.34 8.88
C ARG A 642 -60.97 107.28 9.80
N LEU A 643 -61.22 106.01 9.49
CA LEU A 643 -60.73 104.84 10.20
C LEU A 643 -59.75 104.08 9.30
N VAL A 644 -58.51 103.94 9.73
CA VAL A 644 -57.52 103.07 9.07
C VAL A 644 -57.45 101.77 9.86
N VAL A 645 -58.03 100.73 9.31
CA VAL A 645 -57.99 99.38 9.87
C VAL A 645 -56.76 98.68 9.30
N VAL A 646 -55.96 98.08 10.17
CA VAL A 646 -54.88 97.17 9.81
C VAL A 646 -55.29 95.75 10.16
N VAL A 647 -55.18 94.87 9.17
CA VAL A 647 -55.25 93.43 9.35
C VAL A 647 -53.82 92.93 9.37
N ARG A 648 -53.45 92.18 10.39
CA ARG A 648 -52.14 91.51 10.50
C ARG A 648 -52.35 90.02 10.68
N ASP A 649 -51.46 89.24 10.12
CA ASP A 649 -51.34 87.83 10.45
C ASP A 649 -50.63 87.62 11.81
N HIS A 650 -50.38 86.36 12.15
CA HIS A 650 -49.65 85.94 13.34
C HIS A 650 -48.29 85.28 13.01
N GLY A 651 -47.84 85.40 11.76
CA GLY A 651 -46.58 84.84 11.30
C GLY A 651 -45.36 85.64 11.76
N GLU A 652 -44.17 85.09 11.53
CA GLU A 652 -42.89 85.75 11.78
C GLU A 652 -42.04 85.81 10.49
N PRO A 653 -41.81 87.00 9.90
CA PRO A 653 -42.29 88.32 10.30
C PRO A 653 -43.79 88.49 10.04
N SER A 654 -44.48 89.24 10.91
CA SER A 654 -45.92 89.48 10.70
C SER A 654 -46.14 90.45 9.52
N LEU A 655 -46.97 90.04 8.57
CA LEU A 655 -47.36 90.83 7.41
C LEU A 655 -48.72 91.46 7.64
N THR A 656 -48.93 92.61 7.00
CA THR A 656 -50.10 93.46 7.28
C THR A 656 -50.66 94.09 6.02
N THR A 657 -51.98 94.24 5.99
CA THR A 657 -52.70 95.00 4.97
C THR A 657 -53.63 96.00 5.62
N THR A 658 -53.70 97.20 5.08
CA THR A 658 -54.54 98.28 5.60
C THR A 658 -55.70 98.61 4.67
N THR A 659 -56.86 98.92 5.23
CA THR A 659 -57.97 99.57 4.51
C THR A 659 -58.41 100.83 5.24
N THR A 660 -58.83 101.84 4.48
CA THR A 660 -59.47 103.03 5.06
C THR A 660 -60.99 102.90 4.92
N ILE A 661 -61.69 103.09 6.02
CA ILE A 661 -63.15 103.22 6.06
C ILE A 661 -63.46 104.69 6.40
N ILE A 662 -64.17 105.37 5.52
CA ILE A 662 -64.72 106.70 5.75
C ILE A 662 -66.15 106.51 6.26
N VAL A 663 -66.39 106.89 7.50
CA VAL A 663 -67.70 106.83 8.14
C VAL A 663 -68.35 108.20 8.07
N ASN A 664 -69.41 108.31 7.29
CA ASN A 664 -70.21 109.52 7.12
C ASN A 664 -71.40 109.51 8.09
N ILE A 665 -71.49 110.53 8.94
CA ILE A 665 -72.56 110.71 9.92
C ILE A 665 -73.63 111.62 9.33
N LEU A 666 -74.85 111.11 9.16
CA LEU A 666 -75.98 111.87 8.64
C LEU A 666 -76.95 112.30 9.76
N ASP A 667 -77.42 113.55 9.70
CA ASP A 667 -78.37 114.16 10.64
C ASP A 667 -79.82 113.71 10.42
N THR A 668 -80.14 113.25 9.22
CA THR A 668 -81.49 112.87 8.80
C THR A 668 -81.62 111.38 8.58
N VAL A 669 -82.52 110.77 9.35
CA VAL A 669 -83.05 109.43 9.13
C VAL A 669 -83.80 109.43 7.79
N VAL A 670 -83.17 108.91 6.74
CA VAL A 670 -83.93 108.23 5.70
C VAL A 670 -84.16 106.81 6.24
N GLN A 671 -85.36 106.58 6.76
CA GLN A 671 -85.90 105.24 6.87
C GLN A 671 -86.06 104.71 5.44
N GLU A 672 -84.99 104.16 4.87
CA GLU A 672 -85.20 103.06 3.95
C GLU A 672 -85.63 101.88 4.82
N ASN A 673 -86.93 101.60 4.81
CA ASN A 673 -87.38 100.26 5.10
C ASN A 673 -86.51 99.31 4.27
N PRO A 674 -85.89 98.27 4.87
CA PRO A 674 -85.22 97.26 4.07
C PRO A 674 -86.24 96.74 3.06
N LYS A 675 -85.97 96.94 1.77
CA LYS A 675 -86.60 96.11 0.76
C LYS A 675 -86.26 94.69 1.16
N SER A 676 -87.27 93.92 1.54
CA SER A 676 -87.24 92.48 1.49
C SER A 676 -86.92 92.11 0.04
N GLN A 677 -85.64 92.04 -0.29
CA GLN A 677 -85.20 91.26 -1.43
C GLN A 677 -85.37 89.82 -0.99
N ASP A 678 -86.47 89.24 -1.44
CA ASP A 678 -86.58 87.83 -1.75
C ASP A 678 -85.34 87.43 -2.58
N PHE A 679 -84.27 87.02 -1.90
CA PHE A 679 -83.20 86.20 -2.45
C PHE A 679 -83.52 84.72 -2.22
N LEU A 680 -84.79 84.36 -2.45
CA LEU A 680 -85.20 83.04 -2.88
C LEU A 680 -85.93 83.22 -4.21
N THR A 681 -85.16 83.40 -5.30
CA THR A 681 -85.44 82.87 -6.65
C THR A 681 -84.48 83.50 -7.66
N ASN A 682 -83.27 82.96 -7.76
CA ASN A 682 -82.57 82.65 -9.02
C ASN A 682 -81.17 82.12 -8.71
N ALA A 683 -81.10 81.03 -7.94
CA ALA A 683 -80.04 80.06 -8.10
C ALA A 683 -80.55 79.00 -9.07
N LYS A 684 -79.96 78.95 -10.27
CA LYS A 684 -79.90 77.71 -11.04
C LYS A 684 -79.38 76.62 -10.11
N SER A 685 -80.21 75.61 -9.87
CA SER A 685 -79.87 74.24 -9.48
C SER A 685 -78.46 74.02 -8.87
N THR A 686 -78.38 74.06 -7.55
CA THR A 686 -77.46 73.19 -6.77
C THR A 686 -78.11 72.83 -5.43
N PRO A 687 -79.03 71.84 -5.39
CA PRO A 687 -79.36 71.18 -4.14
C PRO A 687 -78.26 70.15 -3.92
N ASP A 688 -77.25 70.45 -3.10
CA ASP A 688 -76.41 69.41 -2.51
C ASP A 688 -75.38 69.92 -1.50
N LEU A 689 -74.89 71.15 -1.57
CA LEU A 689 -73.76 71.57 -0.71
C LEU A 689 -74.10 71.64 0.80
N THR A 690 -75.30 72.09 1.17
CA THR A 690 -75.74 72.15 2.57
C THR A 690 -76.09 70.77 3.14
N LEU A 691 -76.61 69.87 2.30
CA LEU A 691 -76.81 68.46 2.67
C LEU A 691 -75.45 67.76 2.83
N TYR A 692 -74.52 67.91 1.89
CA TYR A 692 -73.17 67.36 1.99
C TYR A 692 -72.44 67.90 3.22
N LEU A 693 -72.58 69.18 3.57
CA LEU A 693 -71.89 69.73 4.73
C LEU A 693 -72.46 69.19 6.05
N ILE A 694 -73.79 69.00 6.15
CA ILE A 694 -74.43 68.35 7.31
C ILE A 694 -74.07 66.86 7.34
N VAL A 695 -74.13 66.16 6.21
CA VAL A 695 -73.76 64.74 6.10
C VAL A 695 -72.27 64.55 6.42
N SER A 696 -71.40 65.47 6.01
CA SER A 696 -69.96 65.45 6.32
C SER A 696 -69.72 65.68 7.80
N LEU A 697 -70.41 66.65 8.42
CA LEU A 697 -70.29 66.91 9.85
C LEU A 697 -70.78 65.72 10.69
N VAL A 698 -71.90 65.11 10.29
CA VAL A 698 -72.45 63.90 10.93
C VAL A 698 -71.54 62.70 10.69
N ALA A 699 -70.97 62.54 9.50
CA ALA A 699 -70.05 61.46 9.17
C ALA A 699 -68.73 61.60 9.94
N ILE A 700 -68.14 62.79 10.03
CA ILE A 700 -66.93 63.06 10.80
C ILE A 700 -67.20 62.81 12.29
N SER A 701 -68.35 63.25 12.80
CA SER A 701 -68.74 62.99 14.19
C SER A 701 -68.96 61.50 14.47
N ALA A 702 -69.57 60.76 13.54
CA ALA A 702 -69.79 59.32 13.65
C ALA A 702 -68.47 58.53 13.56
N VAL A 703 -67.56 58.92 12.66
CA VAL A 703 -66.22 58.32 12.56
C VAL A 703 -65.47 58.55 13.86
N PHE A 704 -65.47 59.76 14.42
CA PHE A 704 -64.85 60.04 15.73
C PHE A 704 -65.47 59.18 16.85
N LEU A 705 -66.79 59.03 16.87
CA LEU A 705 -67.49 58.21 17.88
C LEU A 705 -67.16 56.72 17.79
N VAL A 706 -66.78 56.21 16.62
CA VAL A 706 -66.41 54.80 16.41
C VAL A 706 -64.91 54.58 16.56
N THR A 707 -64.07 55.48 16.06
CA THR A 707 -62.60 55.33 16.12
C THR A 707 -62.06 55.55 17.52
N PHE A 708 -62.64 56.46 18.31
CA PHE A 708 -62.19 56.75 19.66
C PHE A 708 -62.27 55.52 20.60
N PRO A 709 -63.39 54.77 20.69
CA PRO A 709 -63.43 53.54 21.48
C PRO A 709 -62.56 52.40 20.91
N ILE A 710 -62.38 52.30 19.58
CA ILE A 710 -61.49 51.29 18.98
C ILE A 710 -60.02 51.56 19.33
N LEU A 711 -59.60 52.83 19.33
CA LEU A 711 -58.26 53.23 19.77
C LEU A 711 -58.07 52.99 21.28
N LEU A 712 -59.10 53.26 22.09
CA LEU A 712 -59.08 53.01 23.54
C LEU A 712 -58.96 51.51 23.86
N VAL A 713 -59.59 50.63 23.08
CA VAL A 713 -59.48 49.16 23.22
C VAL A 713 -58.14 48.61 22.70
N ARG A 714 -57.41 49.33 21.85
CA ARG A 714 -56.05 48.95 21.44
C ARG A 714 -54.95 49.47 22.39
N CYS A 715 -55.27 50.40 23.27
CA CYS A 715 -54.34 50.94 24.29
C CYS A 715 -54.52 50.32 25.69
N LEU A 716 -55.55 49.48 25.89
CA LEU A 716 -55.71 48.53 26.99
C LEU A 716 -55.26 47.15 26.53
#